data_AF-A0A2S6WQ97-F1
#
_entry.id   AF-A0A2S6WQ97-F1
#
_cell.length_a   1.000
_cell.length_b   1.000
_cell.length_c   1.000
_cell.angle_alpha   90.00
_cell.angle_beta   90.00
_cell.angle_gamma   90.00
#
_symmetry.space_group_name_H-M   'P 1'
#
loop_
_entity.id
_entity.type
_entity.pdbx_description
1 polymer ?
#
loop_
_entity_poly.entity_id
_entity_poly.type
_entity_poly.pdbx_seq_one_letter_code
_entity_poly.pdbx_strand_id
1 'polypeptide(L)'
;MPPNTTASTGQQPGKSGRRKGRKARLFVLVLVLALIGGVAYGSYWSISTVRASFPQTKGTLTLKGLSGPVEVKRDNYGIPQIYASSDADLFMAQGYVQAQDRFYEMDVRRHMASGRLSEMFGKSQVDNDEFLRTLGWDRVAKQEYDTKLSASTKKYLQAYAQGVNSYLQGKDGEDISLEYAALGFTNDYKPQAWTPVDSISWLKAMAWDLRGNMQDEIDRALLTSRLGPKQIADLYPQYPYSRNKAIVQEGQYNELTGAFEQGGTSGTSGTGGTSGPSGASGTSGTGGTSTGAASGGSGTGGTASGTAGTASGTAGTASGASGTAGLDSQLGGLTRVLDDLPPAVGVNGDGIGSNSWVVGGKYTITGKPLLANDPHLSPSLPSVWYQMGLHCRSVSSTCQYDVSGYTFAGMPGVIIGHNQDIAWGMTNSGVDVTDLYLEKINGNGYLYDGKVKPFETREETIKVAGGSPKKIVVRETNNGPLLSDRDEELVKVGKKATVDTAAPDRGDGYGVALRWTALQPGTTMDAVFAMDKAKNWGDFRKAASQFEVPSQNLVYADNENHIGYTLPGKIPLRAKKDNGSIPAPGWDPEYRWTGYIPQDALPYEYDPERGYIVTANQAVIDPDKYPYTLTADWGYGARSQRITDLIQSKIKDGGKISTDDMRQMQLDNSSEIARLLVPTLLKIDPENKDVREAQKLLEGWDYTQDADSAAAAYFNAVWRNILKLSFGNKLPKELRPKGQCLWVEPVNDTGPADEAEKVRECGQRDPDQAQPDGGDRWFEVVRGLMNQPDSDWWTTPEVGTRPAAHNRDQLFKRAMIDARWELTAKLGKDIDTWSWGRLHRLFLKNQTLGTAGPGFIQYALNRGPWELGGGEATVNATGWNAAGGYEVVWVPSMRMVVNLGDLDKSKWINLTGASGHAYSAHYVDQTDKWADGELLPWAFSDQAVEKSTADKLVLKP
;
A
#
# COMPACT_ATOMS: atom_id res chain seq x y z
N MET A 1 45.34 82.37 -7.66
CA MET A 1 45.45 83.01 -8.99
C MET A 1 44.71 82.13 -10.00
N PRO A 2 44.06 82.67 -11.04
CA PRO A 2 42.66 83.12 -11.07
C PRO A 2 41.82 82.25 -12.06
N PRO A 3 40.99 82.76 -12.98
CA PRO A 3 39.54 83.07 -12.86
C PRO A 3 38.65 82.38 -13.93
N ASN A 4 37.32 82.46 -13.80
CA ASN A 4 36.45 83.21 -14.73
C ASN A 4 34.95 82.92 -14.56
N THR A 5 34.24 84.04 -14.41
CA THR A 5 32.80 84.29 -14.42
C THR A 5 32.22 84.35 -15.84
N THR A 6 30.94 83.99 -16.03
CA THR A 6 29.85 84.82 -16.64
C THR A 6 28.57 83.97 -16.80
N ALA A 7 27.46 84.32 -16.12
CA ALA A 7 26.28 85.07 -16.62
C ALA A 7 25.29 84.17 -17.41
N SER A 8 23.96 84.27 -17.37
CA SER A 8 23.03 85.28 -16.89
C SER A 8 21.60 84.72 -16.73
N THR A 9 20.76 85.47 -16.00
CA THR A 9 19.31 85.74 -16.19
C THR A 9 18.27 84.61 -16.10
N GLY A 10 17.35 84.74 -15.13
CA GLY A 10 16.02 84.13 -15.22
C GLY A 10 15.26 83.89 -13.91
N GLN A 11 15.07 84.90 -13.05
CA GLN A 11 14.11 84.79 -11.94
C GLN A 11 12.69 85.13 -12.44
N GLN A 12 11.87 84.11 -12.67
CA GLN A 12 10.41 84.21 -12.59
C GLN A 12 9.90 83.62 -11.25
N PRO A 13 8.82 84.16 -10.66
CA PRO A 13 8.32 83.73 -9.36
C PRO A 13 7.65 82.35 -9.47
N GLY A 14 8.30 81.33 -8.91
CA GLY A 14 7.76 79.98 -8.78
C GLY A 14 6.56 79.94 -7.82
N LYS A 15 5.36 79.78 -8.38
CA LYS A 15 4.12 79.53 -7.64
C LYS A 15 4.29 78.40 -6.63
N SER A 16 3.81 78.61 -5.40
CA SER A 16 3.86 77.68 -4.28
C SER A 16 3.37 76.26 -4.64
N GLY A 17 4.26 75.27 -4.61
CA GLY A 17 3.97 73.85 -4.85
C GLY A 17 3.20 73.13 -3.72
N ARG A 18 2.42 73.85 -2.89
CA ARG A 18 1.78 73.28 -1.68
C ARG A 18 0.49 72.48 -1.95
N ARG A 19 0.00 72.40 -3.20
CA ARG A 19 -1.21 71.62 -3.59
C ARG A 19 -0.93 70.22 -4.16
N LYS A 20 0.27 69.92 -4.68
CA LYS A 20 0.57 68.58 -5.25
C LYS A 20 0.80 67.50 -4.18
N GLY A 21 1.37 67.84 -3.03
CA GLY A 21 1.61 66.87 -1.93
C GLY A 21 0.35 66.39 -1.19
N ARG A 22 -0.72 67.21 -1.15
CA ARG A 22 -1.98 66.83 -0.49
C ARG A 22 -2.76 65.78 -1.29
N LYS A 23 -2.77 65.87 -2.62
CA LYS A 23 -3.42 64.88 -3.49
C LYS A 23 -2.67 63.54 -3.49
N ALA A 24 -1.34 63.57 -3.51
CA ALA A 24 -0.51 62.36 -3.40
C ALA A 24 -0.68 61.67 -2.04
N ARG A 25 -0.70 62.43 -0.93
CA ARG A 25 -0.98 61.87 0.41
C ARG A 25 -2.38 61.28 0.53
N LEU A 26 -3.39 61.94 -0.04
CA LEU A 26 -4.76 61.41 -0.07
C LEU A 26 -4.83 60.11 -0.87
N PHE A 27 -4.15 60.04 -2.03
CA PHE A 27 -4.10 58.83 -2.86
C PHE A 27 -3.43 57.67 -2.13
N VAL A 28 -2.30 57.91 -1.45
CA VAL A 28 -1.63 56.91 -0.61
C VAL A 28 -2.52 56.46 0.56
N LEU A 29 -3.21 57.38 1.23
CA LEU A 29 -4.16 57.06 2.30
C LEU A 29 -5.32 56.21 1.82
N VAL A 30 -5.90 56.52 0.66
CA VAL A 30 -6.96 55.73 0.04
C VAL A 30 -6.45 54.34 -0.36
N LEU A 31 -5.25 54.24 -0.92
CA LEU A 31 -4.60 52.95 -1.23
C LEU A 31 -4.36 52.12 0.02
N VAL A 32 -3.85 52.73 1.10
CA VAL A 32 -3.62 52.05 2.38
C VAL A 32 -4.94 51.62 3.00
N LEU A 33 -5.98 52.46 2.99
CA LEU A 33 -7.31 52.10 3.49
C LEU A 33 -7.99 51.03 2.62
N ALA A 34 -7.78 51.04 1.31
CA ALA A 34 -8.26 49.99 0.41
C ALA A 34 -7.51 48.66 0.62
N LEU A 35 -6.20 48.72 0.87
CA LEU A 35 -5.40 47.55 1.27
C LEU A 35 -5.85 47.01 2.62
N ILE A 36 -6.02 47.86 3.63
CA ILE A 36 -6.51 47.47 4.96
C ILE A 36 -7.93 46.90 4.85
N GLY A 37 -8.81 47.57 4.09
CA GLY A 37 -10.18 47.10 3.83
C GLY A 37 -10.21 45.77 3.09
N GLY A 38 -9.34 45.59 2.08
CA GLY A 38 -9.18 44.33 1.35
C GLY A 38 -8.62 43.21 2.22
N VAL A 39 -7.63 43.50 3.08
CA VAL A 39 -7.07 42.54 4.04
C VAL A 39 -8.09 42.19 5.12
N ALA A 40 -8.84 43.16 5.65
CA ALA A 40 -9.86 42.93 6.67
C ALA A 40 -11.04 42.12 6.10
N TYR A 41 -11.52 42.47 4.90
CA TYR A 41 -12.57 41.72 4.21
C TYR A 41 -12.10 40.33 3.82
N GLY A 42 -10.89 40.19 3.28
CA GLY A 42 -10.28 38.90 2.97
C GLY A 42 -10.12 38.02 4.20
N SER A 43 -9.66 38.59 5.33
CA SER A 43 -9.53 37.87 6.61
C SER A 43 -10.88 37.44 7.16
N TYR A 44 -11.88 38.33 7.13
CA TYR A 44 -13.25 38.00 7.55
C TYR A 44 -13.85 36.90 6.69
N TRP A 45 -13.75 37.02 5.36
CA TRP A 45 -14.24 36.02 4.41
C TRP A 45 -13.55 34.68 4.65
N SER A 46 -12.22 34.63 4.77
CA SER A 46 -11.49 33.40 5.06
C SER A 46 -11.89 32.75 6.39
N ILE A 47 -12.02 33.53 7.48
CA ILE A 47 -12.46 33.00 8.78
C ILE A 47 -13.91 32.50 8.70
N SER A 48 -14.79 33.23 8.01
CA SER A 48 -16.19 32.86 7.86
C SER A 48 -16.33 31.57 7.05
N THR A 49 -15.68 31.47 5.89
CA THR A 49 -15.72 30.27 5.04
C THR A 49 -15.14 29.05 5.75
N VAL A 50 -13.99 29.20 6.44
CA VAL A 50 -13.39 28.09 7.20
C VAL A 50 -14.30 27.63 8.34
N ARG A 51 -14.93 28.55 9.07
CA ARG A 51 -15.84 28.17 10.17
C ARG A 51 -17.17 27.62 9.69
N ALA A 52 -17.64 28.06 8.52
CA ALA A 52 -18.88 27.56 7.93
C ALA A 52 -18.80 26.06 7.61
N SER A 53 -17.63 25.55 7.24
CA SER A 53 -17.45 24.13 6.92
C SER A 53 -17.36 23.21 8.15
N PHE A 54 -17.22 23.76 9.37
CA PHE A 54 -16.98 22.93 10.55
C PHE A 54 -18.20 22.11 10.96
N PRO A 55 -17.99 20.87 11.46
CA PRO A 55 -19.07 20.00 11.90
C PRO A 55 -19.82 20.62 13.09
N GLN A 56 -21.15 20.53 13.06
CA GLN A 56 -21.97 20.75 14.25
C GLN A 56 -21.93 19.51 15.14
N THR A 57 -21.14 19.55 16.21
CA THR A 57 -20.90 18.43 17.13
C THR A 57 -21.80 18.45 18.37
N LYS A 58 -22.57 19.53 18.57
CA LYS A 58 -23.43 19.74 19.76
C LYS A 58 -24.89 20.01 19.41
N GLY A 59 -25.75 19.69 20.37
CA GLY A 59 -27.16 20.09 20.37
C GLY A 59 -28.07 19.02 19.78
N THR A 60 -29.12 19.45 19.08
CA THR A 60 -30.10 18.55 18.46
C THR A 60 -30.35 18.97 17.03
N LEU A 61 -30.36 18.00 16.12
CA LEU A 61 -30.64 18.18 14.70
C LEU A 61 -31.75 17.21 14.26
N THR A 62 -32.54 17.64 13.28
CA THR A 62 -33.49 16.76 12.60
C THR A 62 -32.79 16.07 11.43
N LEU A 63 -32.80 14.74 11.44
CA LEU A 63 -32.33 13.89 10.36
C LEU A 63 -33.52 13.05 9.87
N LYS A 64 -34.16 13.54 8.80
CA LYS A 64 -35.34 12.89 8.22
C LYS A 64 -34.99 11.47 7.77
N GLY A 65 -35.86 10.51 8.09
CA GLY A 65 -35.68 9.10 7.73
C GLY A 65 -35.29 8.20 8.90
N LEU A 66 -34.85 8.79 10.02
CA LEU A 66 -34.65 8.05 11.27
C LEU A 66 -35.98 7.50 11.80
N SER A 67 -35.94 6.29 12.35
CA SER A 67 -37.07 5.68 13.05
C SER A 67 -37.12 6.05 14.54
N GLY A 68 -35.98 6.47 15.10
CA GLY A 68 -35.83 6.89 16.49
C GLY A 68 -34.63 7.81 16.71
N PRO A 69 -34.44 8.33 17.93
CA PRO A 69 -33.33 9.23 18.22
C PRO A 69 -31.98 8.51 18.23
N VAL A 70 -30.98 9.11 17.60
CA VAL A 70 -29.58 8.67 17.64
C VAL A 70 -28.76 9.67 18.44
N GLU A 71 -27.90 9.18 19.33
CA GLU A 71 -26.94 10.01 20.05
C GLU A 71 -25.55 9.82 19.46
N VAL A 72 -24.86 10.92 19.19
CA VAL A 72 -23.46 10.93 18.76
C VAL A 72 -22.67 11.62 19.86
N LYS A 73 -21.81 10.85 20.53
CA LYS A 73 -20.91 11.32 21.58
C LYS A 73 -19.51 11.40 21.02
N ARG A 74 -18.82 12.54 21.17
CA ARG A 74 -17.43 12.72 20.73
C ARG A 74 -16.54 12.99 21.91
N ASP A 75 -15.35 12.39 21.90
CA ASP A 75 -14.32 12.66 22.90
C ASP A 75 -13.52 13.94 22.60
N ASN A 76 -12.48 14.20 23.39
CA ASN A 76 -11.61 15.37 23.23
C ASN A 76 -10.76 15.36 21.94
N TYR A 77 -10.73 14.27 21.19
CA TYR A 77 -10.06 14.14 19.89
C TYR A 77 -11.07 14.09 18.74
N GLY A 78 -12.34 14.39 19.02
CA GLY A 78 -13.42 14.43 18.03
C GLY A 78 -13.88 13.04 17.56
N ILE A 79 -13.46 11.95 18.21
CA ILE A 79 -13.77 10.58 17.79
C ILE A 79 -15.24 10.25 18.15
N PRO A 80 -16.12 9.93 17.19
CA PRO A 80 -17.53 9.69 17.47
C PRO A 80 -17.84 8.26 17.94
N GLN A 81 -18.76 8.18 18.89
CA GLN A 81 -19.44 6.98 19.37
C GLN A 81 -20.95 7.16 19.12
N ILE A 82 -21.53 6.35 18.23
CA ILE A 82 -22.91 6.50 17.75
C ILE A 82 -23.81 5.47 18.43
N TYR A 83 -24.91 5.94 19.03
CA TYR A 83 -25.88 5.11 19.75
C TYR A 83 -27.26 5.15 19.11
N ALA A 84 -27.75 4.01 18.61
CA ALA A 84 -29.05 3.88 17.96
C ALA A 84 -29.85 2.64 18.46
N SER A 85 -31.13 2.55 18.07
CA SER A 85 -32.01 1.43 18.41
C SER A 85 -32.36 0.54 17.21
N SER A 86 -31.84 0.85 16.02
CA SER A 86 -31.97 0.02 14.82
C SER A 86 -30.71 0.09 13.98
N ASP A 87 -30.39 -0.99 13.25
CA ASP A 87 -29.24 -1.00 12.31
C ASP A 87 -29.34 0.14 11.29
N ALA A 88 -30.54 0.41 10.79
CA ALA A 88 -30.77 1.43 9.76
C ALA A 88 -30.45 2.83 10.28
N ASP A 89 -30.92 3.17 11.48
CA ASP A 89 -30.62 4.46 12.11
C ASP A 89 -29.12 4.59 12.42
N LEU A 90 -28.48 3.49 12.83
CA LEU A 90 -27.05 3.43 13.13
C LEU A 90 -26.20 3.76 11.89
N PHE A 91 -26.43 3.07 10.78
CA PHE A 91 -25.70 3.30 9.53
C PHE A 91 -26.06 4.63 8.86
N MET A 92 -27.31 5.09 8.97
CA MET A 92 -27.69 6.42 8.51
C MET A 92 -26.96 7.53 9.28
N ALA A 93 -26.87 7.41 10.61
CA ALA A 93 -26.10 8.34 11.41
C ALA A 93 -24.59 8.25 11.12
N GLN A 94 -24.05 7.05 10.89
CA GLN A 94 -22.66 6.85 10.46
C GLN A 94 -22.34 7.67 9.21
N GLY A 95 -23.16 7.54 8.16
CA GLY A 95 -22.97 8.28 6.91
C GLY A 95 -23.08 9.79 7.10
N TYR A 96 -24.02 10.25 7.93
CA TYR A 96 -24.16 11.68 8.24
C TYR A 96 -22.92 12.24 8.96
N VAL A 97 -22.43 11.53 9.98
CA VAL A 97 -21.27 11.94 10.80
C VAL A 97 -19.98 11.95 9.98
N GLN A 98 -19.72 10.89 9.21
CA GLN A 98 -18.52 10.85 8.37
C GLN A 98 -18.54 11.93 7.29
N ALA A 99 -19.70 12.21 6.68
CA ALA A 99 -19.83 13.34 5.74
C ALA A 99 -19.57 14.68 6.43
N GLN A 100 -20.04 14.85 7.67
CA GLN A 100 -19.76 16.03 8.48
C GLN A 100 -18.26 16.28 8.65
N ASP A 101 -17.51 15.22 8.91
CA ASP A 101 -16.11 15.33 9.29
C ASP A 101 -15.17 15.31 8.09
N ARG A 102 -15.52 14.60 7.00
CA ARG A 102 -14.60 14.27 5.89
C ARG A 102 -15.22 14.19 4.49
N PHE A 103 -16.36 14.85 4.20
CA PHE A 103 -17.02 14.67 2.90
C PHE A 103 -16.15 14.97 1.67
N TYR A 104 -15.27 15.98 1.71
CA TYR A 104 -14.38 16.26 0.58
C TYR A 104 -13.47 15.07 0.24
N GLU A 105 -12.88 14.41 1.27
CA GLU A 105 -12.11 13.17 1.10
C GLU A 105 -12.96 12.08 0.46
N MET A 106 -14.18 11.87 0.97
CA MET A 106 -15.12 10.88 0.43
C MET A 106 -15.45 11.14 -1.04
N ASP A 107 -15.70 12.40 -1.39
CA ASP A 107 -16.07 12.81 -2.74
C ASP A 107 -14.93 12.58 -3.75
N VAL A 108 -13.72 12.99 -3.38
CA VAL A 108 -12.52 12.74 -4.19
C VAL A 108 -12.31 11.23 -4.39
N ARG A 109 -12.42 10.43 -3.33
CA ARG A 109 -12.25 8.97 -3.39
C ARG A 109 -13.25 8.29 -4.30
N ARG A 110 -14.53 8.68 -4.28
CA ARG A 110 -15.51 8.10 -5.23
C ARG A 110 -15.22 8.51 -6.67
N HIS A 111 -14.73 9.72 -6.94
CA HIS A 111 -14.39 10.16 -8.30
C HIS A 111 -13.17 9.42 -8.81
N MET A 112 -12.18 9.25 -7.96
CA MET A 112 -11.02 8.41 -8.23
C MET A 112 -11.44 6.97 -8.54
N ALA A 113 -12.14 6.28 -7.63
CA ALA A 113 -12.53 4.89 -7.82
C ALA A 113 -13.46 4.67 -9.05
N SER A 114 -14.15 5.71 -9.51
CA SER A 114 -15.02 5.66 -10.70
C SER A 114 -14.40 6.25 -11.98
N GLY A 115 -13.12 6.64 -11.96
CA GLY A 115 -12.45 7.29 -13.09
C GLY A 115 -13.20 8.53 -13.56
N ARG A 116 -13.40 9.48 -12.64
CA ARG A 116 -14.08 10.76 -12.82
C ARG A 116 -13.34 11.95 -12.19
N LEU A 117 -12.06 11.84 -11.85
CA LEU A 117 -11.30 12.95 -11.28
C LEU A 117 -11.21 14.16 -12.22
N SER A 118 -11.28 13.95 -13.53
CA SER A 118 -11.33 15.04 -14.51
C SER A 118 -12.62 15.86 -14.45
N GLU A 119 -13.69 15.35 -13.84
CA GLU A 119 -14.88 16.14 -13.50
C GLU A 119 -14.60 17.17 -12.39
N MET A 120 -13.59 16.93 -11.54
CA MET A 120 -13.20 17.82 -10.44
C MET A 120 -11.98 18.69 -10.75
N PHE A 121 -11.01 18.16 -11.49
CA PHE A 121 -9.69 18.80 -11.70
C PHE A 121 -9.35 19.04 -13.18
N GLY A 122 -10.29 18.78 -14.08
CA GLY A 122 -10.18 19.06 -15.50
C GLY A 122 -9.18 18.17 -16.25
N LYS A 123 -8.61 18.70 -17.33
CA LYS A 123 -7.85 17.93 -18.32
C LYS A 123 -6.65 17.16 -17.75
N SER A 124 -6.05 17.64 -16.66
CA SER A 124 -4.88 17.01 -16.04
C SER A 124 -5.13 15.58 -15.53
N GLN A 125 -6.39 15.20 -15.30
CA GLN A 125 -6.77 13.90 -14.75
C GLN A 125 -7.38 12.95 -15.80
N VAL A 126 -7.41 13.35 -17.08
CA VAL A 126 -8.06 12.54 -18.12
C VAL A 126 -7.37 11.20 -18.29
N ASP A 127 -6.04 11.16 -18.28
CA ASP A 127 -5.30 9.91 -18.51
C ASP A 127 -5.50 8.92 -17.35
N ASN A 128 -5.57 9.43 -16.12
CA ASN A 128 -5.94 8.66 -14.92
C ASN A 128 -7.35 8.10 -15.02
N ASP A 129 -8.32 8.93 -15.42
CA ASP A 129 -9.69 8.50 -15.62
C ASP A 129 -9.80 7.45 -16.74
N GLU A 130 -9.03 7.56 -17.83
CA GLU A 130 -9.00 6.57 -18.90
C GLU A 130 -8.51 5.21 -18.43
N PHE A 131 -7.45 5.18 -17.62
CA PHE A 131 -6.93 3.94 -17.04
C PHE A 131 -7.96 3.28 -16.12
N LEU A 132 -8.53 4.04 -15.18
CA LEU A 132 -9.51 3.50 -14.22
C LEU A 132 -10.83 3.10 -14.90
N ARG A 133 -11.25 3.82 -15.95
CA ARG A 133 -12.39 3.45 -16.82
C ARG A 133 -12.13 2.18 -17.62
N THR A 134 -10.89 1.94 -18.03
CA THR A 134 -10.48 0.69 -18.68
C THR A 134 -10.59 -0.49 -17.73
N LEU A 135 -10.18 -0.34 -16.47
CA LEU A 135 -10.38 -1.36 -15.45
C LEU A 135 -11.86 -1.55 -15.09
N GLY A 136 -12.63 -0.47 -15.07
CA GLY A 136 -14.08 -0.51 -14.88
C GLY A 136 -14.52 -0.83 -13.44
N TRP A 137 -13.80 -0.34 -12.43
CA TRP A 137 -14.08 -0.64 -11.01
C TRP A 137 -15.51 -0.28 -10.59
N ASP A 138 -15.99 0.91 -10.96
CA ASP A 138 -17.37 1.35 -10.68
C ASP A 138 -18.43 0.42 -11.31
N ARG A 139 -18.19 -0.05 -12.54
CA ARG A 139 -19.05 -1.02 -13.21
C ARG A 139 -19.09 -2.34 -12.45
N VAL A 140 -17.94 -2.85 -12.01
CA VAL A 140 -17.85 -4.09 -11.23
C VAL A 140 -18.49 -3.93 -9.86
N ALA A 141 -18.27 -2.82 -9.17
CA ALA A 141 -18.90 -2.48 -7.90
C ALA A 141 -20.43 -2.41 -8.03
N LYS A 142 -20.93 -1.85 -9.13
CA LYS A 142 -22.37 -1.87 -9.44
C LYS A 142 -22.90 -3.28 -9.65
N GLN A 143 -22.18 -4.12 -10.40
CA GLN A 143 -22.57 -5.52 -10.60
C GLN A 143 -22.56 -6.31 -9.29
N GLU A 144 -21.59 -6.04 -8.41
CA GLU A 144 -21.48 -6.61 -7.08
C GLU A 144 -22.71 -6.25 -6.23
N TYR A 145 -23.03 -4.96 -6.16
CA TYR A 145 -24.25 -4.49 -5.52
C TYR A 145 -25.48 -5.16 -6.13
N ASP A 146 -25.67 -5.13 -7.44
CA ASP A 146 -26.89 -5.61 -8.06
C ASP A 146 -27.08 -7.13 -7.87
N THR A 147 -26.01 -7.93 -7.99
CA THR A 147 -26.09 -9.38 -8.21
C THR A 147 -25.52 -10.27 -7.10
N LYS A 148 -24.66 -9.75 -6.22
CA LYS A 148 -23.95 -10.58 -5.22
C LYS A 148 -24.35 -10.28 -3.78
N LEU A 149 -24.42 -8.99 -3.42
CA LEU A 149 -24.58 -8.60 -2.02
C LEU A 149 -25.94 -9.01 -1.45
N SER A 150 -25.91 -9.41 -0.18
CA SER A 150 -27.11 -9.78 0.58
C SER A 150 -28.11 -8.61 0.71
N ALA A 151 -29.38 -8.93 0.95
CA ALA A 151 -30.42 -7.91 1.16
C ALA A 151 -30.14 -7.02 2.38
N SER A 152 -29.55 -7.59 3.45
CA SER A 152 -29.11 -6.84 4.64
C SER A 152 -28.04 -5.82 4.30
N THR A 153 -26.98 -6.24 3.60
CA THR A 153 -25.88 -5.35 3.20
C THR A 153 -26.36 -4.21 2.32
N LYS A 154 -27.25 -4.50 1.35
CA LYS A 154 -27.90 -3.47 0.53
C LYS A 154 -28.63 -2.44 1.39
N LYS A 155 -29.40 -2.90 2.39
CA LYS A 155 -30.12 -2.02 3.32
C LYS A 155 -29.18 -1.13 4.12
N TYR A 156 -28.05 -1.66 4.61
CA TYR A 156 -27.07 -0.89 5.38
C TYR A 156 -26.38 0.16 4.51
N LEU A 157 -25.96 -0.19 3.29
CA LEU A 157 -25.38 0.75 2.32
C LEU A 157 -26.37 1.86 1.91
N GLN A 158 -27.65 1.51 1.73
CA GLN A 158 -28.70 2.48 1.45
C GLN A 158 -28.91 3.46 2.60
N ALA A 159 -28.98 2.95 3.85
CA ALA A 159 -29.11 3.79 5.03
C ALA A 159 -27.91 4.75 5.17
N TYR A 160 -26.69 4.22 5.01
CA TYR A 160 -25.48 5.03 4.98
C TYR A 160 -25.52 6.14 3.93
N ALA A 161 -25.87 5.81 2.68
CA ALA A 161 -26.00 6.79 1.61
C ALA A 161 -27.08 7.86 1.89
N GLN A 162 -28.20 7.47 2.52
CA GLN A 162 -29.23 8.43 2.95
C GLN A 162 -28.68 9.41 4.01
N GLY A 163 -27.84 8.92 4.93
CA GLY A 163 -27.15 9.74 5.91
C GLY A 163 -26.24 10.80 5.28
N VAL A 164 -25.36 10.36 4.36
CA VAL A 164 -24.48 11.24 3.60
C VAL A 164 -25.29 12.29 2.83
N ASN A 165 -26.33 11.86 2.10
CA ASN A 165 -27.16 12.77 1.31
C ASN A 165 -27.95 13.76 2.16
N SER A 166 -28.34 13.38 3.38
CA SER A 166 -29.00 14.30 4.31
C SER A 166 -28.05 15.38 4.81
N TYR A 167 -26.75 15.08 4.96
CA TYR A 167 -25.74 16.09 5.27
C TYR A 167 -25.56 17.10 4.12
N LEU A 168 -25.62 16.64 2.87
CA LEU A 168 -25.48 17.47 1.67
C LEU A 168 -26.70 18.35 1.37
N GLN A 169 -27.88 17.99 1.88
CA GLN A 169 -29.12 18.67 1.55
C GLN A 169 -29.09 20.16 1.95
N GLY A 170 -29.24 21.04 0.95
CA GLY A 170 -29.34 22.49 1.18
C GLY A 170 -28.01 23.20 1.42
N LYS A 171 -26.87 22.54 1.15
CA LYS A 171 -25.53 23.13 1.23
C LYS A 171 -24.93 23.36 -0.14
N ASP A 172 -24.20 24.46 -0.29
CA ASP A 172 -23.26 24.65 -1.40
C ASP A 172 -21.87 24.11 -1.01
N GLY A 173 -20.96 23.98 -1.99
CA GLY A 173 -19.64 23.38 -1.76
C GLY A 173 -18.82 24.06 -0.66
N GLU A 174 -18.89 25.39 -0.58
CA GLU A 174 -18.17 26.18 0.44
C GLU A 174 -18.68 25.95 1.87
N ASP A 175 -19.93 25.54 2.04
CA ASP A 175 -20.49 25.12 3.35
C ASP A 175 -20.02 23.71 3.75
N ILE A 176 -19.44 22.96 2.82
CA ILE A 176 -19.02 21.57 3.03
C ILE A 176 -17.53 21.48 3.32
N SER A 177 -16.68 22.20 2.59
CA SER A 177 -15.22 22.18 2.80
C SER A 177 -14.53 23.36 2.15
N LEU A 178 -13.41 23.81 2.73
CA LEU A 178 -12.57 24.87 2.17
C LEU A 178 -12.06 24.52 0.77
N GLU A 179 -11.78 23.25 0.52
CA GLU A 179 -11.27 22.73 -0.73
C GLU A 179 -12.25 22.92 -1.89
N TYR A 180 -13.57 22.88 -1.64
CA TYR A 180 -14.56 23.23 -2.67
C TYR A 180 -14.58 24.72 -2.97
N ALA A 181 -14.41 25.59 -1.96
CA ALA A 181 -14.25 27.02 -2.19
C ALA A 181 -13.00 27.29 -3.04
N ALA A 182 -11.91 26.56 -2.80
CA ALA A 182 -10.70 26.63 -3.61
C ALA A 182 -10.92 26.13 -5.06
N LEU A 183 -11.62 25.01 -5.23
CA LEU A 183 -11.98 24.47 -6.55
C LEU A 183 -12.90 25.41 -7.33
N GLY A 184 -13.81 26.10 -6.66
CA GLY A 184 -14.74 27.08 -7.24
C GLY A 184 -14.04 28.26 -7.95
N PHE A 185 -12.77 28.53 -7.65
CA PHE A 185 -11.97 29.50 -8.40
C PHE A 185 -11.51 28.97 -9.78
N THR A 186 -11.55 27.66 -9.98
CA THR A 186 -11.01 26.97 -11.17
C THR A 186 -12.09 26.35 -12.05
N ASN A 187 -13.21 25.89 -11.46
CA ASN A 187 -14.34 25.29 -12.18
C ASN A 187 -15.65 25.42 -11.40
N ASP A 188 -16.75 24.96 -12.00
CA ASP A 188 -18.13 25.02 -11.50
C ASP A 188 -18.61 23.69 -10.89
N TYR A 189 -17.67 22.84 -10.44
CA TYR A 189 -18.00 21.53 -9.87
C TYR A 189 -18.94 21.65 -8.66
N LYS A 190 -19.94 20.77 -8.60
CA LYS A 190 -20.85 20.63 -7.45
C LYS A 190 -20.93 19.17 -6.99
N PRO A 191 -20.87 18.93 -5.66
CA PRO A 191 -21.06 17.60 -5.10
C PRO A 191 -22.36 16.92 -5.56
N GLN A 192 -22.23 15.68 -6.02
CA GLN A 192 -23.36 14.82 -6.39
C GLN A 192 -23.85 14.00 -5.19
N ALA A 193 -25.10 13.51 -5.26
CA ALA A 193 -25.63 12.58 -4.27
C ALA A 193 -24.77 11.32 -4.17
N TRP A 194 -24.55 10.84 -2.94
CA TRP A 194 -23.88 9.58 -2.63
C TRP A 194 -24.81 8.39 -2.88
N THR A 195 -24.26 7.32 -3.43
CA THR A 195 -24.96 6.07 -3.73
C THR A 195 -24.31 4.89 -3.00
N PRO A 196 -25.03 3.76 -2.81
CA PRO A 196 -24.43 2.53 -2.28
C PRO A 196 -23.18 2.05 -3.05
N VAL A 197 -23.13 2.29 -4.35
CA VAL A 197 -22.02 1.87 -5.22
C VAL A 197 -20.76 2.66 -4.92
N ASP A 198 -20.87 3.94 -4.56
CA ASP A 198 -19.73 4.77 -4.18
C ASP A 198 -18.98 4.22 -2.95
N SER A 199 -19.70 3.57 -2.03
CA SER A 199 -19.09 2.90 -0.86
C SER A 199 -18.36 1.60 -1.24
N ILE A 200 -18.89 0.84 -2.20
CA ILE A 200 -18.30 -0.44 -2.64
C ILE A 200 -17.08 -0.21 -3.53
N SER A 201 -17.11 0.83 -4.38
CA SER A 201 -16.01 1.12 -5.31
C SER A 201 -14.70 1.43 -4.56
N TRP A 202 -14.77 1.97 -3.35
CA TRP A 202 -13.61 2.19 -2.49
C TRP A 202 -12.85 0.89 -2.15
N LEU A 203 -13.56 -0.24 -1.94
CA LEU A 203 -12.90 -1.53 -1.72
C LEU A 203 -12.06 -1.97 -2.92
N LYS A 204 -12.44 -1.59 -4.15
CA LYS A 204 -11.66 -1.90 -5.36
C LYS A 204 -10.38 -1.07 -5.43
N ALA A 205 -10.44 0.20 -5.04
CA ALA A 205 -9.26 1.05 -4.93
C ALA A 205 -8.28 0.50 -3.87
N MET A 206 -8.77 0.13 -2.69
CA MET A 206 -7.93 -0.51 -1.66
C MET A 206 -7.37 -1.85 -2.13
N ALA A 207 -8.14 -2.65 -2.86
CA ALA A 207 -7.66 -3.91 -3.40
C ALA A 207 -6.55 -3.72 -4.44
N TRP A 208 -6.57 -2.61 -5.19
CA TRP A 208 -5.51 -2.27 -6.13
C TRP A 208 -4.20 -2.06 -5.37
N ASP A 209 -4.19 -1.20 -4.36
CA ASP A 209 -3.02 -0.93 -3.52
C ASP A 209 -2.45 -2.20 -2.85
N LEU A 210 -3.33 -3.11 -2.43
CA LEU A 210 -2.97 -4.32 -1.69
C LEU A 210 -2.66 -5.55 -2.56
N ARG A 211 -2.58 -5.41 -3.88
CA ARG A 211 -2.19 -6.51 -4.78
C ARG A 211 -0.71 -6.86 -4.57
N GLY A 212 -0.41 -8.11 -4.21
CA GLY A 212 0.97 -8.61 -4.22
C GLY A 212 1.41 -8.96 -5.64
N ASN A 213 2.71 -8.92 -5.93
CA ASN A 213 3.37 -9.44 -7.15
C ASN A 213 3.33 -8.61 -8.46
N MET A 214 2.26 -7.88 -8.81
CA MET A 214 2.19 -7.27 -10.17
C MET A 214 3.36 -6.32 -10.51
N GLN A 215 3.86 -5.54 -9.55
CA GLN A 215 4.99 -4.63 -9.79
C GLN A 215 6.31 -5.41 -9.92
N ASP A 216 6.54 -6.41 -9.06
CA ASP A 216 7.67 -7.32 -9.15
C ASP A 216 7.69 -8.12 -10.46
N GLU A 217 6.53 -8.54 -10.96
CA GLU A 217 6.34 -9.19 -12.26
C GLU A 217 6.82 -8.29 -13.41
N ILE A 218 6.40 -7.01 -13.40
CA ILE A 218 6.82 -6.00 -14.39
C ILE A 218 8.32 -5.73 -14.28
N ASP A 219 8.82 -5.51 -13.07
CA ASP A 219 10.22 -5.20 -12.82
C ASP A 219 11.12 -6.35 -13.28
N ARG A 220 10.78 -7.59 -12.95
CA ARG A 220 11.52 -8.78 -13.38
C ARG A 220 11.59 -8.90 -14.90
N ALA A 221 10.50 -8.59 -15.60
CA ALA A 221 10.48 -8.56 -17.06
C ALA A 221 11.39 -7.45 -17.61
N LEU A 222 11.32 -6.23 -17.07
CA LEU A 222 12.16 -5.10 -17.50
C LEU A 222 13.66 -5.35 -17.26
N LEU A 223 14.03 -6.06 -16.18
CA LEU A 223 15.42 -6.42 -15.89
C LEU A 223 16.07 -7.27 -16.99
N THR A 224 15.30 -8.06 -17.73
CA THR A 224 15.83 -8.95 -18.80
C THR A 224 16.51 -8.19 -19.94
N SER A 225 16.21 -6.90 -20.09
CA SER A 225 16.87 -6.02 -21.07
C SER A 225 18.36 -5.78 -20.79
N ARG A 226 18.81 -5.94 -19.53
CA ARG A 226 20.19 -5.65 -19.10
C ARG A 226 20.85 -6.76 -18.29
N LEU A 227 20.07 -7.60 -17.62
CA LEU A 227 20.57 -8.61 -16.71
C LEU A 227 20.31 -10.02 -17.24
N GLY A 228 21.31 -10.89 -17.08
CA GLY A 228 21.14 -12.31 -17.37
C GLY A 228 20.27 -13.03 -16.32
N PRO A 229 19.76 -14.24 -16.62
CA PRO A 229 18.86 -14.98 -15.73
C PRO A 229 19.43 -15.20 -14.31
N LYS A 230 20.74 -15.46 -14.20
CA LYS A 230 21.40 -15.61 -12.90
C LYS A 230 21.39 -14.32 -12.08
N GLN A 231 21.69 -13.19 -12.71
CA GLN A 231 21.68 -11.88 -12.04
C GLN A 231 20.27 -11.55 -11.56
N ILE A 232 19.24 -11.82 -12.36
CA ILE A 232 17.84 -11.63 -11.94
C ILE A 232 17.51 -12.54 -10.76
N ALA A 233 17.93 -13.82 -10.79
CA ALA A 233 17.73 -14.74 -9.67
C ALA A 233 18.43 -14.26 -8.38
N ASP A 234 19.61 -13.63 -8.48
CA ASP A 234 20.30 -13.05 -7.32
C ASP A 234 19.50 -11.90 -6.69
N LEU A 235 18.69 -11.17 -7.47
CA LEU A 235 17.88 -10.03 -7.01
C LEU A 235 16.52 -10.46 -6.41
N TYR A 236 16.12 -11.72 -6.59
CA TYR A 236 14.87 -12.28 -6.06
C TYR A 236 15.15 -13.63 -5.36
N PRO A 237 15.83 -13.60 -4.21
CA PRO A 237 16.12 -14.80 -3.45
C PRO A 237 14.84 -15.50 -2.97
N GLN A 238 14.94 -16.78 -2.62
CA GLN A 238 13.83 -17.50 -2.00
C GLN A 238 13.62 -17.05 -0.55
N TYR A 239 12.38 -17.16 -0.05
CA TYR A 239 12.05 -16.87 1.34
C TYR A 239 12.88 -17.76 2.30
N PRO A 240 13.52 -17.19 3.34
CA PRO A 240 14.47 -17.90 4.19
C PRO A 240 13.77 -18.68 5.33
N TYR A 241 13.00 -19.72 5.01
CA TYR A 241 12.20 -20.53 5.97
C TYR A 241 12.99 -21.09 7.17
N SER A 242 14.30 -21.30 7.02
CA SER A 242 15.17 -21.77 8.11
C SER A 242 15.40 -20.72 9.19
N ARG A 243 15.34 -19.43 8.83
CA ARG A 243 15.58 -18.29 9.72
C ARG A 243 14.29 -17.60 10.13
N ASN A 244 13.43 -17.27 9.17
CA ASN A 244 12.22 -16.49 9.41
C ASN A 244 10.99 -17.40 9.33
N LYS A 245 10.21 -17.47 10.40
CA LYS A 245 9.07 -18.40 10.47
C LYS A 245 7.89 -17.95 9.60
N ALA A 246 7.21 -18.92 8.98
CA ALA A 246 5.92 -18.70 8.35
C ALA A 246 4.83 -18.37 9.40
N ILE A 247 3.72 -17.78 8.96
CA ILE A 247 2.59 -17.44 9.84
C ILE A 247 2.02 -18.71 10.48
N VAL A 248 1.56 -19.64 9.65
CA VAL A 248 0.98 -20.93 10.05
C VAL A 248 2.11 -21.92 10.27
N GLN A 249 2.20 -22.45 11.49
CA GLN A 249 3.26 -23.38 11.88
C GLN A 249 2.69 -24.76 12.24
N GLU A 250 1.44 -24.79 12.70
CA GLU A 250 0.67 -25.98 13.05
C GLU A 250 -0.44 -26.21 12.01
N GLY A 251 -0.44 -27.38 11.39
CA GLY A 251 -1.37 -27.75 10.31
C GLY A 251 -0.71 -27.98 8.96
N GLN A 252 -1.45 -28.63 8.08
CA GLN A 252 -1.02 -29.00 6.74
C GLN A 252 -2.22 -29.27 5.83
N TYR A 253 -1.99 -29.25 4.52
CA TYR A 253 -2.97 -29.74 3.58
C TYR A 253 -3.10 -31.26 3.65
N ASN A 254 -4.33 -31.77 3.65
CA ASN A 254 -4.64 -33.19 3.58
C ASN A 254 -5.15 -33.55 2.17
N GLU A 255 -4.35 -34.29 1.42
CA GLU A 255 -4.69 -34.71 0.05
C GLU A 255 -5.92 -35.62 -0.02
N LEU A 256 -6.24 -36.37 1.04
CA LEU A 256 -7.38 -37.29 1.07
C LEU A 256 -8.71 -36.54 1.24
N THR A 257 -8.73 -35.49 2.06
CA THR A 257 -9.92 -34.69 2.31
C THR A 257 -10.03 -33.48 1.38
N GLY A 258 -8.91 -33.06 0.78
CA GLY A 258 -8.83 -31.87 -0.05
C GLY A 258 -8.88 -30.56 0.75
N ALA A 259 -8.67 -30.63 2.08
CA ALA A 259 -8.81 -29.51 3.00
C ALA A 259 -7.51 -29.25 3.78
N PHE A 260 -7.38 -28.04 4.32
CA PHE A 260 -6.34 -27.71 5.30
C PHE A 260 -6.79 -28.17 6.69
N GLU A 261 -5.92 -28.89 7.39
CA GLU A 261 -6.22 -29.47 8.69
C GLU A 261 -5.11 -29.13 9.68
N GLN A 262 -5.48 -28.53 10.81
CA GLN A 262 -4.56 -28.38 11.95
C GLN A 262 -4.46 -29.73 12.68
N GLY A 263 -3.29 -30.37 12.60
CA GLY A 263 -3.07 -31.68 13.21
C GLY A 263 -3.09 -31.59 14.74
N GLY A 264 -4.18 -32.03 15.38
CA GLY A 264 -4.23 -32.35 16.80
C GLY A 264 -5.00 -31.37 17.71
N THR A 265 -6.34 -31.46 17.70
CA THR A 265 -7.13 -31.55 18.93
C THR A 265 -8.48 -32.18 18.58
N SER A 266 -8.70 -33.38 19.08
CA SER A 266 -10.03 -33.99 19.15
C SER A 266 -10.85 -33.18 20.15
N GLY A 267 -11.53 -32.14 19.66
CA GLY A 267 -12.39 -31.25 20.44
C GLY A 267 -13.78 -31.18 19.82
N THR A 268 -14.56 -32.24 20.02
CA THR A 268 -16.04 -32.29 19.99
C THR A 268 -16.75 -31.28 19.08
N SER A 269 -16.96 -31.65 17.81
CA SER A 269 -18.06 -31.10 17.02
C SER A 269 -19.39 -31.53 17.64
N GLY A 270 -19.95 -30.67 18.49
CA GLY A 270 -21.29 -30.80 19.02
C GLY A 270 -22.32 -30.55 17.92
N THR A 271 -22.70 -31.59 17.18
CA THR A 271 -23.96 -31.60 16.42
C THR A 271 -25.01 -32.38 17.21
N GLY A 272 -25.93 -31.62 17.81
CA GLY A 272 -27.11 -32.14 18.50
C GLY A 272 -27.96 -32.99 17.56
N GLY A 273 -28.32 -34.19 18.04
CA GLY A 273 -29.06 -35.18 17.27
C GLY A 273 -30.52 -34.84 17.03
N THR A 274 -31.07 -35.46 15.98
CA THR A 274 -32.47 -35.87 15.92
C THR A 274 -32.54 -37.33 15.48
N SER A 275 -33.39 -38.06 16.18
CA SER A 275 -33.56 -39.50 16.24
C SER A 275 -34.56 -40.05 15.22
N GLY A 276 -34.31 -41.25 14.68
CA GLY A 276 -35.36 -42.15 14.17
C GLY A 276 -34.94 -43.06 12.99
N PRO A 277 -35.44 -44.31 12.87
CA PRO A 277 -34.52 -45.46 12.87
C PRO A 277 -34.65 -46.47 11.70
N SER A 278 -33.76 -47.47 11.75
CA SER A 278 -33.92 -48.88 11.33
C SER A 278 -33.40 -49.33 9.95
N GLY A 279 -32.60 -50.41 9.97
CA GLY A 279 -32.24 -51.21 8.80
C GLY A 279 -30.97 -52.08 8.96
N ALA A 280 -31.16 -53.32 9.43
CA ALA A 280 -30.34 -54.55 9.36
C ALA A 280 -29.32 -54.65 8.19
N SER A 281 -28.24 -55.45 8.14
CA SER A 281 -27.62 -56.53 8.94
C SER A 281 -26.42 -57.10 8.15
N GLY A 282 -25.39 -57.62 8.82
CA GLY A 282 -24.49 -58.69 8.31
C GLY A 282 -23.30 -58.23 7.46
N THR A 283 -22.16 -58.93 7.37
CA THR A 283 -21.64 -60.14 8.02
C THR A 283 -20.11 -60.11 7.82
N SER A 284 -19.40 -60.76 8.74
CA SER A 284 -17.96 -61.04 8.79
C SER A 284 -17.34 -61.64 7.52
N GLY A 285 -16.05 -61.37 7.30
CA GLY A 285 -15.19 -62.16 6.41
C GLY A 285 -13.70 -61.90 6.61
N THR A 286 -13.03 -62.84 7.27
CA THR A 286 -11.59 -62.94 7.56
C THR A 286 -10.77 -63.54 6.41
N GLY A 287 -9.46 -63.23 6.41
CA GLY A 287 -8.38 -64.02 5.78
C GLY A 287 -7.79 -63.37 4.52
N GLY A 288 -6.48 -63.31 4.26
CA GLY A 288 -5.33 -63.94 4.88
C GLY A 288 -4.01 -63.45 4.23
N THR A 289 -2.92 -63.87 4.85
CA THR A 289 -1.48 -63.55 4.71
C THR A 289 -0.76 -64.01 3.43
N SER A 290 0.32 -63.31 3.04
CA SER A 290 1.69 -63.82 2.71
C SER A 290 2.55 -62.64 2.18
N THR A 291 3.66 -62.19 2.78
CA THR A 291 5.04 -62.73 2.95
C THR A 291 5.76 -63.16 1.67
N GLY A 292 6.88 -62.50 1.35
CA GLY A 292 7.90 -62.99 0.43
C GLY A 292 8.93 -61.93 0.02
N ALA A 293 10.17 -62.10 0.47
CA ALA A 293 11.28 -61.13 0.38
C ALA A 293 12.24 -61.38 -0.80
N ALA A 294 12.94 -60.29 -1.19
CA ALA A 294 14.36 -60.12 -1.55
C ALA A 294 15.11 -61.08 -2.52
N SER A 295 15.74 -60.48 -3.53
CA SER A 295 17.15 -60.60 -4.01
C SER A 295 17.23 -59.91 -5.39
N GLY A 296 18.26 -59.19 -5.85
CA GLY A 296 19.70 -59.26 -5.64
C GLY A 296 20.34 -59.66 -6.99
N GLY A 297 21.08 -58.77 -7.67
CA GLY A 297 21.81 -59.13 -8.90
C GLY A 297 22.44 -57.97 -9.67
N SER A 298 23.77 -57.89 -9.63
CA SER A 298 24.67 -57.02 -10.41
C SER A 298 25.10 -57.66 -11.74
N GLY A 299 25.43 -56.86 -12.76
CA GLY A 299 26.10 -57.34 -13.98
C GLY A 299 26.69 -56.22 -14.84
N THR A 300 27.99 -56.34 -15.14
CA THR A 300 28.89 -55.41 -15.85
C THR A 300 29.02 -55.68 -17.37
N GLY A 301 29.29 -54.62 -18.15
CA GLY A 301 30.31 -54.58 -19.21
C GLY A 301 29.94 -54.93 -20.67
N GLY A 302 30.33 -54.06 -21.62
CA GLY A 302 30.40 -54.39 -23.05
C GLY A 302 30.51 -53.20 -24.02
N THR A 303 31.74 -52.88 -24.45
CA THR A 303 32.12 -52.00 -25.58
C THR A 303 31.99 -52.70 -26.94
N ALA A 304 31.59 -51.99 -28.01
CA ALA A 304 32.24 -52.00 -29.34
C ALA A 304 31.57 -51.07 -30.38
N SER A 305 32.44 -50.57 -31.25
CA SER A 305 32.37 -49.59 -32.35
C SER A 305 31.51 -49.92 -33.58
N GLY A 306 31.13 -48.90 -34.37
CA GLY A 306 30.77 -49.06 -35.79
C GLY A 306 30.21 -47.80 -36.49
N THR A 307 30.87 -47.39 -37.57
CA THR A 307 30.82 -46.14 -38.36
C THR A 307 29.61 -45.94 -39.30
N ALA A 308 29.26 -44.67 -39.57
CA ALA A 308 28.63 -44.04 -40.78
C ALA A 308 27.51 -43.07 -40.35
N GLY A 309 27.29 -41.87 -40.90
CA GLY A 309 27.82 -41.17 -42.05
C GLY A 309 27.32 -39.71 -41.99
N THR A 310 28.09 -38.79 -42.57
CA THR A 310 27.76 -37.37 -42.74
C THR A 310 26.54 -37.18 -43.65
N ALA A 311 25.50 -36.52 -43.13
CA ALA A 311 24.51 -35.82 -43.93
C ALA A 311 24.12 -34.51 -43.22
N SER A 312 24.39 -33.42 -43.92
CA SER A 312 24.04 -32.04 -43.63
C SER A 312 22.54 -31.86 -43.39
N GLY A 313 22.17 -31.27 -42.25
CA GLY A 313 20.83 -30.79 -41.94
C GLY A 313 20.93 -29.56 -41.06
N THR A 314 20.83 -28.38 -41.67
CA THR A 314 20.85 -27.07 -41.04
C THR A 314 19.63 -26.93 -40.11
N ALA A 315 19.84 -26.96 -38.79
CA ALA A 315 18.83 -26.54 -37.82
C ALA A 315 18.96 -25.03 -37.63
N GLY A 316 17.95 -24.29 -38.11
CA GLY A 316 17.88 -22.84 -38.03
C GLY A 316 17.77 -22.36 -36.58
N THR A 317 18.73 -21.54 -36.17
CA THR A 317 18.62 -20.62 -35.05
C THR A 317 17.56 -19.56 -35.37
N ALA A 318 16.40 -19.66 -34.71
CA ALA A 318 15.31 -18.71 -34.87
C ALA A 318 15.52 -17.44 -34.03
N SER A 319 15.21 -16.32 -34.68
CA SER A 319 15.15 -14.91 -34.26
C SER A 319 14.43 -14.63 -32.92
N GLY A 320 15.19 -14.48 -31.83
CA GLY A 320 14.68 -14.09 -30.50
C GLY A 320 14.80 -12.59 -30.13
N ALA A 321 15.55 -11.78 -30.89
CA ALA A 321 15.96 -10.45 -30.45
C ALA A 321 14.99 -9.29 -30.82
N SER A 322 14.08 -9.47 -31.77
CA SER A 322 13.15 -8.40 -32.20
C SER A 322 11.82 -8.36 -31.42
N GLY A 323 11.45 -9.46 -30.76
CA GLY A 323 10.22 -9.53 -29.96
C GLY A 323 10.34 -8.91 -28.57
N THR A 324 11.55 -8.90 -27.98
CA THR A 324 11.82 -8.36 -26.64
C THR A 324 11.71 -6.85 -26.59
N ALA A 325 12.24 -6.13 -27.59
CA ALA A 325 12.13 -4.66 -27.64
C ALA A 325 10.67 -4.15 -27.71
N GLY A 326 9.79 -4.91 -28.39
CA GLY A 326 8.35 -4.63 -28.41
C GLY A 326 7.73 -4.79 -27.03
N LEU A 327 8.03 -5.89 -26.33
CA LEU A 327 7.55 -6.16 -24.97
C LEU A 327 8.05 -5.10 -23.97
N ASP A 328 9.34 -4.77 -24.00
CA ASP A 328 9.95 -3.76 -23.11
C ASP A 328 9.29 -2.40 -23.30
N SER A 329 8.96 -2.03 -24.55
CA SER A 329 8.26 -0.78 -24.82
C SER A 329 6.85 -0.76 -24.23
N GLN A 330 6.11 -1.88 -24.30
CA GLN A 330 4.75 -2.01 -23.76
C GLN A 330 4.75 -1.99 -22.22
N LEU A 331 5.65 -2.74 -21.58
CA LEU A 331 5.78 -2.78 -20.13
C LEU A 331 6.32 -1.47 -19.55
N GLY A 332 7.25 -0.81 -20.25
CA GLY A 332 7.71 0.54 -19.90
C GLY A 332 6.61 1.58 -20.04
N GLY A 333 5.74 1.47 -21.05
CA GLY A 333 4.54 2.31 -21.16
C GLY A 333 3.52 2.05 -20.06
N LEU A 334 3.25 0.78 -19.73
CA LEU A 334 2.39 0.40 -18.61
C LEU A 334 2.93 0.95 -17.28
N THR A 335 4.24 0.79 -17.01
CA THR A 335 4.90 1.32 -15.81
C THR A 335 4.68 2.82 -15.66
N ARG A 336 4.86 3.61 -16.74
CA ARG A 336 4.60 5.05 -16.70
C ARG A 336 3.16 5.38 -16.32
N VAL A 337 2.20 4.67 -16.90
CA VAL A 337 0.77 4.86 -16.58
C VAL A 337 0.48 4.48 -15.13
N LEU A 338 1.10 3.41 -14.61
CA LEU A 338 0.97 2.99 -13.21
C LEU A 338 1.59 3.99 -12.24
N ASP A 339 2.76 4.55 -12.58
CA ASP A 339 3.46 5.55 -11.76
C ASP A 339 2.74 6.90 -11.75
N ASP A 340 2.07 7.28 -12.85
CA ASP A 340 1.33 8.54 -12.98
C ASP A 340 -0.05 8.52 -12.27
N LEU A 341 -0.48 7.38 -11.71
CA LEU A 341 -1.72 7.30 -10.94
C LEU A 341 -1.68 8.23 -9.72
N PRO A 342 -2.79 8.91 -9.36
CA PRO A 342 -2.81 9.78 -8.21
C PRO A 342 -2.40 9.01 -6.94
N PRO A 343 -1.56 9.58 -6.06
CA PRO A 343 -1.17 8.93 -4.80
C PRO A 343 -2.36 8.47 -3.94
N ALA A 344 -3.52 9.12 -4.10
CA ALA A 344 -4.77 8.72 -3.45
C ALA A 344 -5.30 7.34 -3.89
N VAL A 345 -4.90 6.82 -5.06
CA VAL A 345 -5.22 5.47 -5.57
C VAL A 345 -4.44 4.39 -4.82
N GLY A 346 -3.38 4.79 -4.10
CA GLY A 346 -2.36 3.89 -3.57
C GLY A 346 -1.07 3.97 -4.37
N VAL A 347 0.06 3.71 -3.71
CA VAL A 347 1.36 3.48 -4.39
C VAL A 347 1.37 2.05 -4.94
N ASN A 348 2.21 1.75 -5.92
CA ASN A 348 2.17 0.46 -6.62
C ASN A 348 2.72 -0.70 -5.77
N GLY A 349 2.07 -1.08 -4.66
CA GLY A 349 2.25 -2.33 -3.90
C GLY A 349 3.62 -2.58 -3.24
N ASP A 350 4.70 -1.99 -3.76
CA ASP A 350 6.06 -2.16 -3.30
C ASP A 350 6.25 -1.41 -1.97
N GLY A 351 6.70 -2.14 -0.95
CA GLY A 351 7.00 -1.57 0.37
C GLY A 351 5.80 -1.41 1.31
N ILE A 352 4.56 -1.70 0.88
CA ILE A 352 3.38 -1.71 1.77
C ILE A 352 3.53 -2.86 2.76
N GLY A 353 3.68 -2.49 4.03
CA GLY A 353 3.80 -3.42 5.14
C GLY A 353 2.59 -3.36 6.06
N SER A 354 2.55 -4.24 7.05
CA SER A 354 1.70 -4.12 8.22
C SER A 354 2.32 -5.00 9.30
N ASN A 355 2.06 -4.76 10.58
CA ASN A 355 2.19 -5.81 11.59
C ASN A 355 0.84 -6.11 12.23
N SER A 356 0.62 -7.35 12.60
CA SER A 356 -0.47 -7.78 13.48
C SER A 356 -0.03 -9.01 14.24
N TRP A 357 -0.18 -8.99 15.56
CA TRP A 357 0.10 -10.15 16.38
C TRP A 357 -0.86 -10.25 17.56
N VAL A 358 -1.08 -11.48 17.98
CA VAL A 358 -1.93 -11.81 19.11
C VAL A 358 -1.17 -12.72 20.06
N VAL A 359 -1.29 -12.45 21.36
CA VAL A 359 -0.70 -13.24 22.44
C VAL A 359 -1.83 -13.75 23.33
N GLY A 360 -1.93 -15.07 23.49
CA GLY A 360 -2.94 -15.71 24.34
C GLY A 360 -2.73 -15.43 25.83
N GLY A 361 -3.80 -15.51 26.61
CA GLY A 361 -3.81 -15.13 28.04
C GLY A 361 -2.83 -15.89 28.94
N LYS A 362 -2.33 -17.05 28.49
CA LYS A 362 -1.23 -17.77 29.14
C LYS A 362 0.02 -16.90 29.30
N TYR A 363 0.25 -15.93 28.42
CA TYR A 363 1.45 -15.10 28.43
C TYR A 363 1.18 -13.61 28.70
N THR A 364 -0.06 -13.22 29.01
CA THR A 364 -0.40 -11.82 29.28
C THR A 364 -0.60 -11.57 30.77
N ILE A 365 -0.42 -10.32 31.20
CA ILE A 365 -0.69 -9.92 32.60
C ILE A 365 -2.18 -9.92 32.94
N THR A 366 -3.05 -9.88 31.93
CA THR A 366 -4.51 -9.80 32.07
C THR A 366 -5.15 -11.18 32.20
N GLY A 367 -4.42 -12.26 31.88
CA GLY A 367 -4.97 -13.60 31.78
C GLY A 367 -5.91 -13.80 30.59
N LYS A 368 -6.03 -12.80 29.71
CA LYS A 368 -6.83 -12.80 28.48
C LYS A 368 -5.99 -12.31 27.30
N PRO A 369 -6.38 -12.59 26.04
CA PRO A 369 -5.58 -12.22 24.89
C PRO A 369 -5.31 -10.72 24.79
N LEU A 370 -4.16 -10.38 24.22
CA LEU A 370 -3.83 -9.03 23.74
C LEU A 370 -3.58 -9.11 22.23
N LEU A 371 -4.18 -8.22 21.46
CA LEU A 371 -4.03 -8.15 20.00
C LEU A 371 -3.51 -6.77 19.61
N ALA A 372 -2.38 -6.71 18.90
CA ALA A 372 -1.84 -5.47 18.34
C ALA A 372 -1.90 -5.50 16.82
N ASN A 373 -2.15 -4.35 16.20
CA ASN A 373 -2.17 -4.19 14.74
C ASN A 373 -1.79 -2.76 14.34
N ASP A 374 -0.97 -2.63 13.30
CA ASP A 374 -0.53 -1.36 12.72
C ASP A 374 -0.22 -1.47 11.20
N PRO A 375 -1.22 -1.33 10.32
CA PRO A 375 -1.00 -1.32 8.87
C PRO A 375 -0.10 -0.17 8.41
N HIS A 376 0.89 -0.47 7.56
CA HIS A 376 1.83 0.51 7.02
C HIS A 376 1.42 0.96 5.63
N LEU A 377 0.95 2.20 5.50
CA LEU A 377 0.43 2.76 4.25
C LEU A 377 1.10 4.10 3.97
N SER A 378 0.94 4.62 2.74
CA SER A 378 1.44 5.95 2.42
C SER A 378 0.81 7.03 3.31
N PRO A 379 1.62 7.96 3.83
CA PRO A 379 1.13 9.02 4.71
C PRO A 379 0.24 9.99 3.92
N SER A 380 -0.97 10.22 4.43
CA SER A 380 -1.97 11.10 3.83
C SER A 380 -2.63 11.97 4.89
N LEU A 381 -3.20 13.09 4.43
CA LEU A 381 -3.91 14.04 5.28
C LEU A 381 -5.26 14.44 4.65
N PRO A 382 -6.40 14.07 5.25
CA PRO A 382 -6.54 13.20 6.43
C PRO A 382 -6.01 11.77 6.19
N SER A 383 -5.70 11.07 7.28
CA SER A 383 -5.34 9.65 7.27
C SER A 383 -6.47 8.83 6.65
N VAL A 384 -6.09 7.76 5.93
CA VAL A 384 -7.03 6.79 5.33
C VAL A 384 -8.03 6.23 6.33
N TRP A 385 -7.59 6.02 7.57
CA TRP A 385 -8.43 5.49 8.64
C TRP A 385 -9.26 6.58 9.32
N TYR A 386 -10.46 6.19 9.75
CA TYR A 386 -11.36 6.98 10.58
C TYR A 386 -11.73 6.17 11.81
N GLN A 387 -11.52 6.72 13.01
CA GLN A 387 -11.83 6.07 14.28
C GLN A 387 -13.29 6.28 14.66
N MET A 388 -14.00 5.25 15.10
CA MET A 388 -15.42 5.36 15.49
C MET A 388 -15.91 4.15 16.30
N GLY A 389 -17.00 4.31 17.04
CA GLY A 389 -17.84 3.19 17.48
C GLY A 389 -19.31 3.31 17.08
N LEU A 390 -19.91 2.14 16.89
CA LEU A 390 -21.26 1.91 16.42
C LEU A 390 -21.95 1.01 17.45
N HIS A 391 -22.82 1.61 18.25
CA HIS A 391 -23.44 0.99 19.40
C HIS A 391 -24.95 0.92 19.25
N CYS A 392 -25.48 -0.29 19.24
CA CYS A 392 -26.86 -0.53 19.54
C CYS A 392 -27.07 -0.35 21.04
N ARG A 393 -28.06 0.45 21.44
CA ARG A 393 -28.43 0.61 22.87
C ARG A 393 -28.72 -0.72 23.57
N SER A 394 -29.18 -1.69 22.79
CA SER A 394 -29.25 -3.09 23.18
C SER A 394 -29.11 -3.96 21.93
N VAL A 395 -28.17 -4.90 21.95
CA VAL A 395 -28.01 -5.90 20.89
C VAL A 395 -29.24 -6.80 20.87
N SER A 396 -29.97 -6.78 19.77
CA SER A 396 -31.29 -7.39 19.59
C SER A 396 -31.48 -7.81 18.12
N SER A 397 -32.65 -8.33 17.75
CA SER A 397 -32.95 -8.66 16.36
C SER A 397 -33.13 -7.45 15.45
N THR A 398 -33.36 -6.26 16.00
CA THR A 398 -33.56 -5.00 15.23
C THR A 398 -32.31 -4.13 15.18
N CYS A 399 -31.39 -4.31 16.12
CA CYS A 399 -30.11 -3.61 16.18
C CYS A 399 -29.02 -4.58 16.65
N GLN A 400 -28.08 -4.93 15.78
CA GLN A 400 -27.20 -6.09 15.97
C GLN A 400 -25.72 -5.75 16.23
N TYR A 401 -25.36 -4.47 16.29
CA TYR A 401 -23.95 -4.01 16.31
C TYR A 401 -23.59 -3.38 17.65
N ASP A 402 -22.45 -3.77 18.20
CA ASP A 402 -21.80 -3.09 19.31
C ASP A 402 -20.29 -3.19 19.07
N VAL A 403 -19.79 -2.35 18.16
CA VAL A 403 -18.48 -2.51 17.53
C VAL A 403 -17.75 -1.18 17.49
N SER A 404 -16.45 -1.19 17.70
CA SER A 404 -15.60 0.00 17.59
C SER A 404 -14.30 -0.34 16.86
N GLY A 405 -13.73 0.65 16.18
CA GLY A 405 -12.43 0.52 15.55
C GLY A 405 -12.21 1.50 14.42
N TYR A 406 -11.35 1.10 13.49
CA TYR A 406 -11.03 1.85 12.30
C TYR A 406 -11.97 1.46 11.16
N THR A 407 -12.57 2.48 10.57
CA THR A 407 -13.42 2.42 9.39
C THR A 407 -12.82 3.30 8.29
N PHE A 408 -13.40 3.27 7.09
CA PHE A 408 -13.10 4.24 6.03
C PHE A 408 -14.22 5.28 5.96
N ALA A 409 -13.86 6.56 5.86
CA ALA A 409 -14.84 7.58 5.51
C ALA A 409 -15.37 7.28 4.09
N GLY A 410 -16.69 7.08 3.97
CA GLY A 410 -17.35 6.67 2.72
C GLY A 410 -17.78 5.21 2.68
N MET A 411 -17.38 4.38 3.66
CA MET A 411 -17.74 2.96 3.69
C MET A 411 -18.28 2.58 5.09
N PRO A 412 -19.52 2.05 5.21
CA PRO A 412 -20.10 1.67 6.49
C PRO A 412 -19.42 0.45 7.14
N GLY A 413 -19.57 0.31 8.47
CA GLY A 413 -18.96 -0.79 9.25
C GLY A 413 -17.53 -0.52 9.72
N VAL A 414 -16.97 -1.44 10.51
CA VAL A 414 -15.60 -1.39 11.04
C VAL A 414 -14.73 -2.41 10.29
N ILE A 415 -13.52 -2.02 9.89
CA ILE A 415 -12.59 -2.89 9.14
C ILE A 415 -11.60 -3.57 10.06
N ILE A 416 -11.06 -2.83 11.03
CA ILE A 416 -10.14 -3.32 12.05
C ILE A 416 -10.64 -2.85 13.40
N GLY A 417 -10.78 -3.75 14.36
CA GLY A 417 -11.12 -3.37 15.72
C GLY A 417 -11.66 -4.51 16.56
N HIS A 418 -12.69 -4.22 17.34
CA HIS A 418 -13.31 -5.20 18.21
C HIS A 418 -14.79 -4.89 18.41
N ASN A 419 -15.56 -5.93 18.74
CA ASN A 419 -16.87 -5.80 19.32
C ASN A 419 -16.82 -6.22 20.79
N GLN A 420 -17.97 -6.49 21.41
CA GLN A 420 -18.05 -6.92 22.81
C GLN A 420 -17.49 -8.34 23.06
N ASP A 421 -17.36 -9.15 22.00
CA ASP A 421 -17.02 -10.58 22.09
C ASP A 421 -15.61 -10.88 21.59
N ILE A 422 -15.22 -10.29 20.46
CA ILE A 422 -14.00 -10.61 19.71
C ILE A 422 -13.24 -9.35 19.29
N ALA A 423 -11.95 -9.52 19.00
CA ALA A 423 -11.10 -8.54 18.34
C ALA A 423 -10.43 -9.12 17.11
N TRP A 424 -10.18 -8.29 16.11
CA TRP A 424 -9.47 -8.69 14.90
C TRP A 424 -8.55 -7.61 14.37
N GLY A 425 -7.44 -8.06 13.78
CA GLY A 425 -6.51 -7.23 13.03
C GLY A 425 -6.18 -7.86 11.70
N MET A 426 -5.56 -7.10 10.80
CA MET A 426 -5.22 -7.59 9.47
C MET A 426 -3.87 -7.08 8.98
N THR A 427 -3.21 -7.89 8.16
CA THR A 427 -2.02 -7.51 7.39
C THR A 427 -2.18 -7.93 5.93
N ASN A 428 -1.48 -7.25 5.01
CA ASN A 428 -1.49 -7.70 3.63
C ASN A 428 -0.91 -9.12 3.51
N SER A 429 -1.59 -9.99 2.77
CA SER A 429 -1.20 -11.40 2.62
C SER A 429 -0.08 -11.61 1.61
N GLY A 430 0.14 -10.67 0.68
CA GLY A 430 1.09 -10.83 -0.42
C GLY A 430 0.69 -11.91 -1.44
N VAL A 431 -0.48 -12.51 -1.28
CA VAL A 431 -1.01 -13.52 -2.20
C VAL A 431 -1.20 -12.91 -3.58
N ASP A 432 -0.75 -13.66 -4.58
CA ASP A 432 -0.84 -13.27 -5.95
C ASP A 432 -2.24 -13.55 -6.52
N VAL A 433 -2.98 -12.46 -6.74
CA VAL A 433 -4.38 -12.43 -7.20
C VAL A 433 -4.55 -11.78 -8.58
N THR A 434 -3.44 -11.47 -9.24
CA THR A 434 -3.34 -10.79 -10.52
C THR A 434 -2.43 -11.55 -11.47
N ASP A 435 -2.67 -11.46 -12.77
CA ASP A 435 -1.65 -11.86 -13.76
C ASP A 435 -1.71 -10.90 -14.95
N LEU A 436 -0.54 -10.53 -15.45
CA LEU A 436 -0.43 -9.85 -16.74
C LEU A 436 -0.36 -10.89 -17.85
N TYR A 437 -1.18 -10.70 -18.88
CA TYR A 437 -1.17 -11.54 -20.07
C TYR A 437 -0.64 -10.77 -21.27
N LEU A 438 0.37 -11.33 -21.92
CA LEU A 438 0.89 -10.84 -23.18
C LEU A 438 0.03 -11.35 -24.34
N GLU A 439 -0.69 -10.45 -24.97
CA GLU A 439 -1.64 -10.74 -26.06
C GLU A 439 -0.99 -10.48 -27.41
N LYS A 440 -1.11 -11.42 -28.36
CA LYS A 440 -0.81 -11.17 -29.77
C LYS A 440 -2.05 -10.60 -30.42
N ILE A 441 -1.98 -9.34 -30.86
CA ILE A 441 -3.12 -8.58 -31.35
C ILE A 441 -2.95 -8.19 -32.81
N ASN A 442 -4.07 -8.04 -33.51
CA ASN A 442 -4.12 -7.45 -34.84
C ASN A 442 -5.40 -6.63 -35.04
N GLY A 443 -5.57 -6.06 -36.23
CA GLY A 443 -6.75 -5.23 -36.54
C GLY A 443 -8.10 -5.94 -36.40
N ASN A 444 -8.12 -7.27 -36.41
CA ASN A 444 -9.34 -8.09 -36.34
C ASN A 444 -9.60 -8.69 -34.95
N GLY A 445 -8.65 -8.61 -34.01
CA GLY A 445 -8.79 -9.27 -32.72
C GLY A 445 -7.47 -9.61 -32.02
N TYR A 446 -7.52 -10.62 -31.15
CA TYR A 446 -6.36 -11.19 -30.47
C TYR A 446 -6.27 -12.70 -30.75
N LEU A 447 -5.05 -13.24 -30.80
CA LEU A 447 -4.81 -14.67 -31.00
C LEU A 447 -5.08 -15.43 -29.69
N TYR A 448 -5.86 -16.50 -29.77
CA TYR A 448 -6.07 -17.45 -28.68
C TYR A 448 -6.30 -18.85 -29.25
N ASP A 449 -5.52 -19.83 -28.80
CA ASP A 449 -5.63 -21.23 -29.24
C ASP A 449 -5.57 -21.36 -30.78
N GLY A 450 -4.58 -20.69 -31.37
CA GLY A 450 -4.36 -20.67 -32.83
C GLY A 450 -5.41 -19.92 -33.65
N LYS A 451 -6.41 -19.28 -33.01
CA LYS A 451 -7.51 -18.57 -33.69
C LYS A 451 -7.56 -17.10 -33.28
N VAL A 452 -7.82 -16.23 -34.24
CA VAL A 452 -8.09 -14.80 -33.94
C VAL A 452 -9.51 -14.68 -33.40
N LYS A 453 -9.65 -14.19 -32.17
CA LYS A 453 -10.92 -13.88 -31.51
C LYS A 453 -11.16 -12.37 -31.51
N PRO A 454 -12.39 -11.89 -31.75
CA PRO A 454 -12.68 -10.46 -31.68
C PRO A 454 -12.54 -9.96 -30.24
N PHE A 455 -12.19 -8.68 -30.10
CA PHE A 455 -12.26 -7.98 -28.81
C PHE A 455 -13.71 -7.82 -28.37
N GLU A 456 -13.98 -7.92 -27.08
CA GLU A 456 -15.15 -7.29 -26.50
C GLU A 456 -14.86 -5.79 -26.36
N THR A 457 -15.77 -4.94 -26.81
CA THR A 457 -15.55 -3.48 -26.78
C THR A 457 -16.69 -2.77 -26.08
N ARG A 458 -16.34 -1.69 -25.38
CA ARG A 458 -17.30 -0.73 -24.85
C ARG A 458 -16.84 0.69 -25.09
N GLU A 459 -17.78 1.58 -25.35
CA GLU A 459 -17.52 3.02 -25.39
C GLU A 459 -17.75 3.63 -24.01
N GLU A 460 -16.81 4.43 -23.54
CA GLU A 460 -16.95 5.24 -22.33
C GLU A 460 -16.83 6.73 -22.71
N THR A 461 -17.52 7.59 -21.97
CA THR A 461 -17.42 9.05 -22.13
C THR A 461 -16.96 9.67 -20.82
N ILE A 462 -15.78 10.29 -20.86
CA ILE A 462 -15.15 10.99 -19.75
C ILE A 462 -15.53 12.46 -19.85
N LYS A 463 -16.15 13.00 -18.81
CA LYS A 463 -16.50 14.42 -18.71
C LYS A 463 -15.32 15.17 -18.13
N VAL A 464 -15.03 16.36 -18.66
CA VAL A 464 -13.85 17.14 -18.26
C VAL A 464 -14.29 18.53 -17.82
N ALA A 465 -13.95 18.92 -16.59
CA ALA A 465 -14.22 20.28 -16.10
C ALA A 465 -13.55 21.32 -17.00
N GLY A 466 -14.32 22.34 -17.41
CA GLY A 466 -13.84 23.41 -18.29
C GLY A 466 -13.47 22.99 -19.72
N GLY A 467 -13.81 21.77 -20.15
CA GLY A 467 -13.45 21.24 -21.47
C GLY A 467 -14.53 20.37 -22.11
N SER A 468 -14.28 19.92 -23.34
CA SER A 468 -15.15 18.96 -24.03
C SER A 468 -14.98 17.55 -23.48
N PRO A 469 -16.05 16.74 -23.41
CA PRO A 469 -15.94 15.33 -23.04
C PRO A 469 -15.01 14.55 -23.99
N LYS A 470 -14.23 13.62 -23.46
CA LYS A 470 -13.41 12.67 -24.23
C LYS A 470 -14.12 11.33 -24.33
N LYS A 471 -14.19 10.77 -25.53
CA LYS A 471 -14.70 9.40 -25.73
C LYS A 471 -13.54 8.44 -25.85
N ILE A 472 -13.65 7.30 -25.20
CA ILE A 472 -12.70 6.19 -25.34
C ILE A 472 -13.42 4.91 -25.72
N VAL A 473 -12.69 4.03 -26.39
CA VAL A 473 -13.08 2.64 -26.59
C VAL A 473 -12.20 1.81 -25.68
N VAL A 474 -12.81 1.00 -24.81
CA VAL A 474 -12.10 -0.01 -24.03
C VAL A 474 -12.23 -1.33 -24.76
N ARG A 475 -11.10 -2.01 -24.95
CA ARG A 475 -11.03 -3.37 -25.53
C ARG A 475 -10.70 -4.36 -24.43
N GLU A 476 -11.40 -5.49 -24.42
CA GLU A 476 -11.15 -6.61 -23.52
C GLU A 476 -10.84 -7.87 -24.34
N THR A 477 -9.86 -8.63 -23.88
CA THR A 477 -9.65 -10.03 -24.32
C THR A 477 -10.36 -10.96 -23.35
N ASN A 478 -10.33 -12.26 -23.61
CA ASN A 478 -10.79 -13.23 -22.64
C ASN A 478 -9.93 -13.24 -21.35
N ASN A 479 -8.76 -12.59 -21.31
CA ASN A 479 -7.97 -12.39 -20.07
C ASN A 479 -8.39 -11.16 -19.27
N GLY A 480 -9.09 -10.20 -19.87
CA GLY A 480 -9.51 -8.96 -19.21
C GLY A 480 -9.23 -7.71 -20.06
N PRO A 481 -9.29 -6.51 -19.46
CA PRO A 481 -9.06 -5.27 -20.18
C PRO A 481 -7.62 -5.13 -20.67
N LEU A 482 -7.48 -4.59 -21.89
CA LEU A 482 -6.18 -4.31 -22.50
C LEU A 482 -5.63 -2.98 -21.98
N LEU A 483 -4.61 -3.05 -21.11
CA LEU A 483 -4.02 -1.88 -20.45
C LEU A 483 -3.13 -1.06 -21.40
N SER A 484 -2.46 -1.72 -22.35
CA SER A 484 -1.55 -1.08 -23.31
C SER A 484 -2.21 -0.05 -24.24
N ASP A 485 -3.54 -0.02 -24.32
CA ASP A 485 -4.27 0.99 -25.10
C ASP A 485 -4.27 2.39 -24.47
N ARG A 486 -3.75 2.53 -23.24
CA ARG A 486 -3.89 3.76 -22.43
C ARG A 486 -2.70 4.73 -22.50
N ASP A 487 -1.69 4.43 -23.31
CA ASP A 487 -0.55 5.32 -23.50
C ASP A 487 -0.47 5.77 -24.98
N GLU A 488 -0.47 7.09 -25.21
CA GLU A 488 -0.43 7.66 -26.56
C GLU A 488 0.86 7.30 -27.31
N GLU A 489 1.98 7.06 -26.60
CA GLU A 489 3.22 6.56 -27.19
C GLU A 489 3.09 5.08 -27.59
N LEU A 490 2.38 4.23 -26.83
CA LEU A 490 2.08 2.85 -27.25
C LEU A 490 1.19 2.80 -28.49
N VAL A 491 0.21 3.71 -28.61
CA VAL A 491 -0.61 3.89 -29.81
C VAL A 491 0.22 4.40 -31.01
N LYS A 492 1.26 5.22 -30.78
CA LYS A 492 2.17 5.72 -31.83
C LYS A 492 3.26 4.73 -32.20
N VAL A 493 3.81 3.98 -31.26
CA VAL A 493 4.82 2.91 -31.46
C VAL A 493 4.22 1.80 -32.30
N GLY A 494 2.98 1.37 -32.00
CA GLY A 494 2.22 0.45 -32.85
C GLY A 494 1.94 0.99 -34.27
N LYS A 495 1.95 2.31 -34.46
CA LYS A 495 1.77 2.97 -35.77
C LYS A 495 3.09 3.30 -36.50
N LYS A 496 4.24 3.24 -35.84
CA LYS A 496 5.55 3.71 -36.36
C LYS A 496 6.66 2.65 -36.35
N ALA A 497 6.38 1.40 -36.00
CA ALA A 497 7.33 0.30 -36.22
C ALA A 497 7.52 0.05 -37.72
N THR A 498 8.33 0.87 -38.39
CA THR A 498 8.90 0.61 -39.70
C THR A 498 10.07 -0.35 -39.50
N VAL A 499 9.94 -1.58 -39.95
CA VAL A 499 11.08 -2.48 -40.11
C VAL A 499 11.28 -2.68 -41.61
N ASP A 500 12.38 -2.14 -42.11
CA ASP A 500 12.86 -2.45 -43.45
C ASP A 500 13.23 -3.93 -43.53
N THR A 501 12.88 -4.53 -44.67
CA THR A 501 13.12 -5.91 -45.13
C THR A 501 12.14 -7.01 -44.67
N ALA A 502 11.23 -7.31 -45.62
CA ALA A 502 10.44 -8.53 -45.82
C ALA A 502 9.53 -9.00 -44.66
N ALA A 503 8.38 -8.33 -44.55
CA ALA A 503 7.25 -8.68 -43.71
C ALA A 503 6.47 -9.93 -44.20
N PRO A 504 5.88 -10.75 -43.30
CA PRO A 504 4.54 -11.29 -43.48
C PRO A 504 3.49 -10.17 -43.26
N ASP A 505 2.33 -10.31 -43.91
CA ASP A 505 1.32 -9.26 -44.08
C ASP A 505 0.77 -8.59 -42.79
N ARG A 506 1.00 -7.27 -42.71
CA ARG A 506 0.15 -6.17 -42.20
C ARG A 506 -0.77 -6.42 -40.98
N GLY A 507 -0.38 -5.85 -39.83
CA GLY A 507 -1.32 -5.36 -38.80
C GLY A 507 -1.11 -5.86 -37.36
N ASP A 508 -0.01 -6.58 -37.09
CA ASP A 508 0.20 -7.36 -35.88
C ASP A 508 1.11 -6.67 -34.83
N GLY A 509 0.82 -6.85 -33.54
CA GLY A 509 1.62 -6.34 -32.41
C GLY A 509 1.35 -7.11 -31.11
N TYR A 510 2.03 -6.70 -30.03
CA TYR A 510 1.78 -7.20 -28.68
C TYR A 510 1.00 -6.18 -27.85
N GLY A 511 0.12 -6.64 -26.97
CA GLY A 511 -0.53 -5.82 -25.96
C GLY A 511 -0.54 -6.52 -24.60
N VAL A 512 -0.78 -5.77 -23.53
CA VAL A 512 -0.81 -6.31 -22.16
C VAL A 512 -2.23 -6.23 -21.62
N ALA A 513 -2.81 -7.38 -21.32
CA ALA A 513 -4.11 -7.50 -20.66
C ALA A 513 -3.93 -7.82 -19.17
N LEU A 514 -4.81 -7.31 -18.33
CA LEU A 514 -4.80 -7.60 -16.90
C LEU A 514 -5.92 -8.57 -16.55
N ARG A 515 -5.57 -9.69 -15.91
CA ARG A 515 -6.52 -10.53 -15.22
C ARG A 515 -6.40 -10.31 -13.72
N TRP A 516 -7.50 -9.94 -13.07
CA TRP A 516 -7.51 -9.63 -11.65
C TRP A 516 -8.81 -10.07 -11.00
N THR A 517 -8.71 -10.70 -9.82
CA THR A 517 -9.87 -11.20 -9.07
C THR A 517 -10.83 -10.08 -8.66
N ALA A 518 -10.33 -8.85 -8.40
CA ALA A 518 -11.18 -7.72 -8.04
C ALA A 518 -12.07 -7.21 -9.19
N LEU A 519 -11.72 -7.53 -10.45
CA LEU A 519 -12.55 -7.23 -11.62
C LEU A 519 -13.73 -8.19 -11.78
N GLN A 520 -13.95 -9.07 -10.80
CA GLN A 520 -15.14 -9.90 -10.68
C GLN A 520 -16.02 -9.42 -9.51
N PRO A 521 -17.36 -9.48 -9.64
CA PRO A 521 -18.26 -9.20 -8.53
C PRO A 521 -18.07 -10.21 -7.38
N GLY A 522 -17.85 -9.71 -6.15
CA GLY A 522 -17.57 -10.53 -4.96
C GLY A 522 -18.54 -10.29 -3.80
N THR A 523 -18.16 -10.71 -2.59
CA THR A 523 -19.00 -10.60 -1.37
C THR A 523 -18.29 -9.94 -0.18
N THR A 524 -17.15 -9.27 -0.38
CA THR A 524 -16.35 -8.68 0.71
C THR A 524 -17.16 -7.74 1.62
N MET A 525 -18.10 -6.95 1.08
CA MET A 525 -18.92 -6.07 1.91
C MET A 525 -19.88 -6.86 2.84
N ASP A 526 -20.34 -8.05 2.44
CA ASP A 526 -21.09 -8.95 3.33
C ASP A 526 -20.18 -9.45 4.47
N ALA A 527 -18.91 -9.76 4.16
CA ALA A 527 -17.92 -10.20 5.14
C ALA A 527 -17.69 -9.16 6.24
N VAL A 528 -17.53 -7.88 5.88
CA VAL A 528 -17.32 -6.77 6.83
C VAL A 528 -18.45 -6.72 7.86
N PHE A 529 -19.70 -6.66 7.39
CA PHE A 529 -20.85 -6.61 8.30
C PHE A 529 -21.03 -7.90 9.11
N ALA A 530 -20.64 -9.05 8.57
CA ALA A 530 -20.68 -10.31 9.29
C ALA A 530 -19.59 -10.39 10.37
N MET A 531 -18.38 -9.90 10.11
CA MET A 531 -17.28 -9.81 11.07
C MET A 531 -17.62 -8.89 12.24
N ASP A 532 -18.20 -7.71 11.97
CA ASP A 532 -18.64 -6.75 13.01
C ASP A 532 -19.59 -7.37 14.05
N LYS A 533 -20.30 -8.44 13.67
CA LYS A 533 -21.28 -9.15 14.52
C LYS A 533 -20.81 -10.52 15.02
N ALA A 534 -19.63 -10.97 14.60
CA ALA A 534 -19.14 -12.30 14.96
C ALA A 534 -18.86 -12.39 16.46
N LYS A 535 -19.19 -13.53 17.07
CA LYS A 535 -19.11 -13.73 18.53
C LYS A 535 -18.01 -14.68 18.97
N ASN A 536 -17.52 -15.47 18.03
CA ASN A 536 -16.58 -16.54 18.29
C ASN A 536 -15.84 -16.88 16.98
N TRP A 537 -14.88 -17.80 17.07
CA TRP A 537 -14.05 -18.23 15.95
C TRP A 537 -14.87 -18.79 14.78
N GLY A 538 -15.93 -19.55 15.05
CA GLY A 538 -16.78 -20.13 14.02
C GLY A 538 -17.52 -19.06 13.21
N ASP A 539 -18.12 -18.09 13.89
CA ASP A 539 -18.77 -16.94 13.25
C ASP A 539 -17.74 -16.10 12.46
N PHE A 540 -16.56 -15.88 13.04
CA PHE A 540 -15.48 -15.13 12.41
C PHE A 540 -14.97 -15.82 11.13
N ARG A 541 -14.70 -17.12 11.17
CA ARG A 541 -14.27 -17.92 10.01
C ARG A 541 -15.33 -17.99 8.92
N LYS A 542 -16.61 -18.05 9.30
CA LYS A 542 -17.72 -18.00 8.36
C LYS A 542 -17.78 -16.63 7.68
N ALA A 543 -17.65 -15.54 8.43
CA ALA A 543 -17.59 -14.19 7.87
C ALA A 543 -16.37 -14.02 6.96
N ALA A 544 -15.19 -14.46 7.40
CA ALA A 544 -13.95 -14.42 6.63
C ALA A 544 -14.05 -15.16 5.29
N SER A 545 -14.82 -16.26 5.19
CA SER A 545 -15.01 -16.98 3.92
C SER A 545 -15.69 -16.15 2.81
N GLN A 546 -16.34 -15.04 3.18
CA GLN A 546 -16.94 -14.07 2.24
C GLN A 546 -15.99 -12.93 1.87
N PHE A 547 -14.82 -12.84 2.53
CA PHE A 547 -13.81 -11.81 2.29
C PHE A 547 -12.97 -12.19 1.06
N GLU A 548 -13.57 -12.07 -0.12
CA GLU A 548 -12.98 -12.55 -1.37
C GLU A 548 -11.79 -11.70 -1.84
N VAL A 549 -11.88 -10.36 -1.69
CA VAL A 549 -10.92 -9.39 -2.25
C VAL A 549 -10.84 -8.12 -1.40
N PRO A 550 -9.65 -7.57 -1.10
CA PRO A 550 -8.33 -8.21 -1.32
C PRO A 550 -8.11 -9.36 -0.33
N SER A 551 -7.26 -10.32 -0.68
CA SER A 551 -6.87 -11.38 0.27
C SER A 551 -6.00 -10.78 1.37
N GLN A 552 -6.41 -10.92 2.63
CA GLN A 552 -5.71 -10.36 3.80
C GLN A 552 -5.41 -11.47 4.80
N ASN A 553 -4.32 -11.34 5.53
CA ASN A 553 -4.07 -12.13 6.73
C ASN A 553 -5.02 -11.64 7.83
N LEU A 554 -5.96 -12.47 8.30
CA LEU A 554 -6.86 -12.10 9.39
C LEU A 554 -6.39 -12.72 10.70
N VAL A 555 -6.17 -11.90 11.72
CA VAL A 555 -5.80 -12.32 13.09
C VAL A 555 -6.99 -12.11 14.02
N TYR A 556 -7.23 -13.06 14.92
CA TYR A 556 -8.40 -13.15 15.79
C TYR A 556 -8.01 -13.32 17.25
N ALA A 557 -8.81 -12.74 18.15
CA ALA A 557 -8.81 -13.01 19.58
C ALA A 557 -10.22 -12.88 20.16
N ASP A 558 -10.54 -13.61 21.24
CA ASP A 558 -11.81 -13.43 21.95
C ASP A 558 -11.69 -13.35 23.48
N ASN A 559 -12.82 -12.97 24.08
CA ASN A 559 -12.97 -12.88 25.53
C ASN A 559 -13.01 -14.26 26.22
N GLU A 560 -13.08 -15.37 25.49
CA GLU A 560 -13.02 -16.75 26.00
C GLU A 560 -11.58 -17.29 26.05
N ASN A 561 -10.59 -16.47 25.67
CA ASN A 561 -9.16 -16.78 25.64
C ASN A 561 -8.71 -17.66 24.49
N HIS A 562 -9.37 -17.53 23.34
CA HIS A 562 -8.93 -18.13 22.09
C HIS A 562 -8.22 -17.11 21.19
N ILE A 563 -7.29 -17.61 20.38
CA ILE A 563 -6.55 -16.83 19.38
C ILE A 563 -6.54 -17.58 18.06
N GLY A 564 -6.52 -16.86 16.93
CA GLY A 564 -6.56 -17.52 15.63
C GLY A 564 -6.03 -16.68 14.48
N TYR A 565 -5.81 -17.37 13.37
CA TYR A 565 -5.43 -16.81 12.07
C TYR A 565 -6.16 -17.54 10.95
N THR A 566 -6.61 -16.81 9.93
CA THR A 566 -7.13 -17.43 8.70
C THR A 566 -6.74 -16.58 7.49
N LEU A 567 -6.44 -17.26 6.38
CA LEU A 567 -6.26 -16.63 5.07
C LEU A 567 -7.54 -16.77 4.23
N PRO A 568 -8.41 -15.75 4.16
CA PRO A 568 -9.47 -15.70 3.17
C PRO A 568 -8.98 -15.12 1.84
N GLY A 569 -9.74 -15.40 0.78
CA GLY A 569 -9.53 -14.78 -0.51
C GLY A 569 -9.93 -15.66 -1.68
N LYS A 570 -10.14 -15.03 -2.83
CA LYS A 570 -10.34 -15.70 -4.10
C LYS A 570 -9.02 -15.82 -4.84
N ILE A 571 -8.29 -16.90 -4.61
CA ILE A 571 -6.90 -17.07 -5.07
C ILE A 571 -6.86 -17.96 -6.32
N PRO A 572 -6.31 -17.51 -7.45
CA PRO A 572 -6.35 -18.25 -8.71
C PRO A 572 -5.49 -19.52 -8.68
N LEU A 573 -5.99 -20.59 -9.29
CA LEU A 573 -5.19 -21.77 -9.63
C LEU A 573 -4.52 -21.54 -10.98
N ARG A 574 -3.19 -21.43 -10.98
CA ARG A 574 -2.36 -21.30 -12.17
C ARG A 574 -1.97 -22.66 -12.74
N ALA A 575 -1.59 -22.67 -14.01
CA ALA A 575 -1.07 -23.87 -14.65
C ALA A 575 0.31 -24.23 -14.10
N LYS A 576 0.70 -25.51 -14.14
CA LYS A 576 1.95 -25.99 -13.52
C LYS A 576 3.23 -25.28 -13.97
N LYS A 577 3.25 -24.72 -15.20
CA LYS A 577 4.39 -24.01 -15.77
C LYS A 577 4.40 -22.50 -15.46
N ASP A 578 3.36 -22.01 -14.80
CA ASP A 578 3.13 -20.60 -14.51
C ASP A 578 3.05 -20.40 -12.99
N ASN A 579 3.97 -19.59 -12.47
CA ASN A 579 4.04 -19.24 -11.06
C ASN A 579 3.68 -17.76 -10.82
N GLY A 580 3.20 -17.03 -11.83
CA GLY A 580 2.85 -15.61 -11.75
C GLY A 580 4.03 -14.64 -11.78
N SER A 581 5.28 -15.13 -11.84
CA SER A 581 6.46 -14.26 -11.67
C SER A 581 6.85 -13.43 -12.90
N ILE A 582 6.26 -13.70 -14.07
CA ILE A 582 6.45 -12.98 -15.34
C ILE A 582 5.14 -12.96 -16.15
N PRO A 583 4.95 -11.98 -17.05
CA PRO A 583 3.74 -11.93 -17.89
C PRO A 583 3.51 -13.21 -18.70
N ALA A 584 2.33 -13.78 -18.53
CA ALA A 584 1.95 -15.06 -19.13
C ALA A 584 1.57 -14.91 -20.61
N PRO A 585 1.92 -15.86 -21.51
CA PRO A 585 1.44 -15.87 -22.90
C PRO A 585 -0.09 -15.97 -23.01
N GLY A 586 -0.76 -14.89 -23.42
CA GLY A 586 -2.22 -14.81 -23.51
C GLY A 586 -2.84 -15.67 -24.62
N TRP A 587 -2.05 -15.99 -25.65
CA TRP A 587 -2.49 -16.80 -26.80
C TRP A 587 -2.49 -18.32 -26.55
N ASP A 588 -1.82 -18.78 -25.48
CA ASP A 588 -1.68 -20.21 -25.15
C ASP A 588 -2.65 -20.58 -24.02
N PRO A 589 -3.65 -21.44 -24.28
CA PRO A 589 -4.63 -21.85 -23.26
C PRO A 589 -3.99 -22.58 -22.07
N GLU A 590 -2.78 -23.11 -22.19
CA GLU A 590 -2.07 -23.76 -21.08
C GLU A 590 -1.58 -22.79 -19.99
N TYR A 591 -1.65 -21.47 -20.20
CA TYR A 591 -1.33 -20.47 -19.16
C TYR A 591 -2.59 -19.89 -18.50
N ARG A 592 -3.76 -20.45 -18.77
CA ARG A 592 -5.02 -19.96 -18.20
C ARG A 592 -5.20 -20.40 -16.76
N TRP A 593 -5.77 -19.50 -15.95
CA TRP A 593 -6.35 -19.88 -14.66
C TRP A 593 -7.35 -21.03 -14.85
N THR A 594 -7.18 -22.10 -14.08
CA THR A 594 -8.02 -23.30 -14.15
C THR A 594 -9.12 -23.31 -13.09
N GLY A 595 -9.11 -22.35 -12.16
CA GLY A 595 -10.08 -22.24 -11.08
C GLY A 595 -9.57 -21.33 -9.96
N TYR A 596 -10.08 -21.54 -8.76
CA TYR A 596 -9.60 -20.91 -7.53
C TYR A 596 -9.33 -21.97 -6.47
N ILE A 597 -8.41 -21.67 -5.55
CA ILE A 597 -8.16 -22.54 -4.40
C ILE A 597 -9.49 -22.70 -3.62
N PRO A 598 -9.91 -23.95 -3.29
CA PRO A 598 -11.11 -24.17 -2.48
C PRO A 598 -10.99 -23.51 -1.11
N GLN A 599 -12.09 -22.96 -0.57
CA GLN A 599 -12.09 -22.27 0.72
C GLN A 599 -11.60 -23.15 1.88
N ASP A 600 -12.00 -24.42 1.92
CA ASP A 600 -11.58 -25.36 2.96
C ASP A 600 -10.11 -25.78 2.84
N ALA A 601 -9.48 -25.52 1.69
CA ALA A 601 -8.06 -25.74 1.49
C ALA A 601 -7.22 -24.56 1.95
N LEU A 602 -7.79 -23.40 2.28
CA LEU A 602 -7.00 -22.23 2.66
C LEU A 602 -6.38 -22.37 4.07
N PRO A 603 -5.11 -21.96 4.26
CA PRO A 603 -4.44 -22.05 5.56
C PRO A 603 -5.16 -21.29 6.68
N TYR A 604 -5.21 -21.92 7.85
CA TYR A 604 -5.65 -21.30 9.10
C TYR A 604 -4.89 -21.91 10.28
N GLU A 605 -4.97 -21.25 11.43
CA GLU A 605 -4.42 -21.75 12.68
C GLU A 605 -5.28 -21.24 13.84
N TYR A 606 -5.60 -22.11 14.79
CA TYR A 606 -6.45 -21.81 15.95
C TYR A 606 -5.84 -22.39 17.21
N ASP A 607 -5.73 -21.57 18.26
CA ASP A 607 -5.10 -21.90 19.54
C ASP A 607 -3.79 -22.69 19.43
N PRO A 608 -2.79 -22.19 18.71
CA PRO A 608 -1.53 -22.91 18.56
C PRO A 608 -0.83 -23.09 19.92
N GLU A 609 -0.14 -24.22 20.12
CA GLU A 609 0.51 -24.56 21.39
C GLU A 609 1.50 -23.49 21.88
N ARG A 610 2.16 -22.82 20.93
CA ARG A 610 3.09 -21.71 21.22
C ARG A 610 2.41 -20.51 21.88
N GLY A 611 1.09 -20.37 21.75
CA GLY A 611 0.26 -19.37 22.42
C GLY A 611 0.38 -17.93 21.91
N TYR A 612 0.89 -17.73 20.70
CA TYR A 612 0.91 -16.45 20.00
C TYR A 612 0.95 -16.64 18.49
N ILE A 613 0.44 -15.67 17.72
CA ILE A 613 0.49 -15.64 16.26
C ILE A 613 1.02 -14.28 15.81
N VAL A 614 1.91 -14.26 14.81
CA VAL A 614 2.54 -13.04 14.28
C VAL A 614 2.37 -13.01 12.76
N THR A 615 1.91 -11.88 12.25
CA THR A 615 1.86 -11.58 10.82
C THR A 615 2.51 -10.22 10.58
N ALA A 616 3.44 -10.18 9.63
CA ALA A 616 4.12 -8.97 9.16
C ALA A 616 4.48 -9.13 7.67
N ASN A 617 3.50 -9.61 6.88
CA ASN A 617 3.57 -9.88 5.43
C ASN A 617 4.53 -11.00 5.00
N GLN A 618 5.04 -11.78 5.95
CA GLN A 618 5.91 -12.92 5.67
C GLN A 618 5.14 -14.10 5.07
N ALA A 619 5.85 -15.12 4.60
CA ALA A 619 5.27 -16.35 4.06
C ALA A 619 4.15 -16.91 4.96
N VAL A 620 3.00 -17.24 4.36
CA VAL A 620 1.83 -17.74 5.10
C VAL A 620 2.07 -19.15 5.65
N ILE A 621 2.61 -20.04 4.82
CA ILE A 621 2.75 -21.47 5.12
C ILE A 621 4.02 -22.00 4.46
N ASP A 622 4.61 -23.02 5.06
CA ASP A 622 5.73 -23.76 4.47
C ASP A 622 5.26 -24.50 3.19
N PRO A 623 5.93 -24.33 2.03
CA PRO A 623 5.56 -25.00 0.79
C PRO A 623 5.60 -26.53 0.89
N ASP A 624 6.38 -27.11 1.81
CA ASP A 624 6.41 -28.56 2.01
C ASP A 624 5.12 -29.09 2.66
N LYS A 625 4.32 -28.22 3.28
CA LYS A 625 3.04 -28.56 3.95
C LYS A 625 1.80 -28.16 3.14
N TYR A 626 1.98 -27.56 1.96
CA TYR A 626 0.90 -26.93 1.22
C TYR A 626 1.11 -26.99 -0.29
N PRO A 627 0.19 -27.59 -1.07
CA PRO A 627 0.45 -27.89 -2.48
C PRO A 627 0.17 -26.72 -3.44
N TYR A 628 -0.50 -25.66 -2.99
CA TYR A 628 -0.90 -24.55 -3.85
C TYR A 628 0.08 -23.38 -3.75
N THR A 629 0.46 -22.82 -4.89
CA THR A 629 1.23 -21.58 -4.95
C THR A 629 0.36 -20.40 -4.54
N LEU A 630 0.72 -19.71 -3.45
CA LEU A 630 0.06 -18.48 -3.01
C LEU A 630 0.68 -17.23 -3.65
N THR A 631 2.01 -17.17 -3.73
CA THR A 631 2.79 -16.14 -4.41
C THR A 631 4.24 -16.62 -4.57
N ALA A 632 4.98 -16.03 -5.51
CA ALA A 632 6.42 -16.19 -5.63
C ALA A 632 7.22 -15.11 -4.86
N ASP A 633 6.57 -14.00 -4.50
CA ASP A 633 7.21 -12.77 -4.02
C ASP A 633 6.73 -12.44 -2.60
N TRP A 634 7.19 -13.24 -1.64
CA TRP A 634 6.91 -13.01 -0.22
C TRP A 634 7.72 -11.83 0.35
N GLY A 635 7.15 -11.15 1.35
CA GLY A 635 7.97 -10.40 2.30
C GLY A 635 8.93 -11.36 3.01
N TYR A 636 10.18 -10.97 3.21
CA TYR A 636 11.24 -11.90 3.61
C TYR A 636 11.27 -12.21 5.12
N GLY A 637 10.53 -11.48 5.93
CA GLY A 637 10.17 -11.85 7.30
C GLY A 637 11.12 -11.32 8.38
N ALA A 638 11.94 -10.30 8.11
CA ALA A 638 12.78 -9.71 9.15
C ALA A 638 11.94 -9.12 10.30
N ARG A 639 10.86 -8.39 9.97
CA ARG A 639 9.94 -7.79 10.96
C ARG A 639 9.19 -8.85 11.78
N SER A 640 8.62 -9.87 11.13
CA SER A 640 7.88 -10.94 11.82
C SER A 640 8.79 -11.74 12.75
N GLN A 641 10.03 -12.01 12.33
CA GLN A 641 11.01 -12.68 13.17
C GLN A 641 11.40 -11.80 14.36
N ARG A 642 11.62 -10.50 14.16
CA ARG A 642 11.92 -9.56 15.26
C ARG A 642 10.78 -9.49 16.30
N ILE A 643 9.52 -9.42 15.86
CA ILE A 643 8.36 -9.47 16.77
C ILE A 643 8.32 -10.80 17.53
N THR A 644 8.58 -11.91 16.85
CA THR A 644 8.65 -13.24 17.48
C THR A 644 9.73 -13.28 18.56
N ASP A 645 10.92 -12.76 18.28
CA ASP A 645 12.02 -12.71 19.23
C ASP A 645 11.70 -11.83 20.45
N LEU A 646 11.03 -10.69 20.24
CA LEU A 646 10.57 -9.80 21.32
C LEU A 646 9.54 -10.49 22.23
N ILE A 647 8.56 -11.20 21.65
CA ILE A 647 7.59 -12.00 22.41
C ILE A 647 8.31 -13.08 23.21
N GLN A 648 9.15 -13.88 22.55
CA GLN A 648 9.89 -14.97 23.20
C GLN A 648 10.78 -14.47 24.33
N SER A 649 11.46 -13.35 24.13
CA SER A 649 12.28 -12.69 25.16
C SER A 649 11.45 -12.30 26.39
N LYS A 650 10.24 -11.74 26.18
CA LYS A 650 9.36 -11.30 27.28
C LYS A 650 8.71 -12.45 28.04
N ILE A 651 8.37 -13.56 27.38
CA ILE A 651 7.70 -14.70 28.02
C ILE A 651 8.67 -15.71 28.64
N LYS A 652 9.97 -15.58 28.34
CA LYS A 652 11.02 -16.42 28.89
C LYS A 652 10.95 -16.44 30.41
N ASP A 653 11.23 -17.61 31.00
CA ASP A 653 11.29 -17.82 32.45
C ASP A 653 9.99 -17.41 33.19
N GLY A 654 8.84 -17.47 32.50
CA GLY A 654 7.52 -17.18 33.08
C GLY A 654 7.11 -15.71 33.04
N GLY A 655 7.83 -14.87 32.29
CA GLY A 655 7.45 -13.48 32.08
C GLY A 655 6.08 -13.32 31.40
N LYS A 656 5.50 -12.11 31.53
CA LYS A 656 4.15 -11.79 31.06
C LYS A 656 4.18 -10.47 30.28
N ILE A 657 3.34 -10.40 29.25
CA ILE A 657 3.22 -9.27 28.34
C ILE A 657 2.05 -8.39 28.77
N SER A 658 2.29 -7.08 28.87
CA SER A 658 1.30 -6.05 29.13
C SER A 658 0.85 -5.34 27.85
N THR A 659 -0.24 -4.56 27.94
CA THR A 659 -0.67 -3.66 26.86
C THR A 659 0.44 -2.68 26.47
N ASP A 660 1.23 -2.20 27.43
CA ASP A 660 2.36 -1.29 27.14
C ASP A 660 3.54 -2.01 26.49
N ASP A 661 3.81 -3.27 26.84
CA ASP A 661 4.83 -4.08 26.14
C ASP A 661 4.47 -4.23 24.65
N MET A 662 3.18 -4.48 24.33
CA MET A 662 2.73 -4.55 22.93
C MET A 662 2.97 -3.22 22.20
N ARG A 663 2.66 -2.08 22.84
CA ARG A 663 2.95 -0.74 22.29
C ARG A 663 4.46 -0.52 22.08
N GLN A 664 5.29 -0.89 23.05
CA GLN A 664 6.75 -0.75 22.93
C GLN A 664 7.30 -1.61 21.79
N MET A 665 6.75 -2.81 21.58
CA MET A 665 7.14 -3.64 20.43
C MET A 665 6.80 -2.98 19.08
N GLN A 666 5.67 -2.26 18.96
CA GLN A 666 5.34 -1.48 17.75
C GLN A 666 6.36 -0.36 17.46
N LEU A 667 7.16 0.03 18.46
CA LEU A 667 8.16 1.11 18.39
C LEU A 667 9.60 0.58 18.33
N ASP A 668 9.81 -0.73 18.15
CA ASP A 668 11.16 -1.28 18.06
C ASP A 668 11.86 -0.81 16.77
N ASN A 669 12.87 0.06 16.96
CA ASN A 669 13.68 0.67 15.90
C ASN A 669 14.94 -0.15 15.56
N SER A 670 15.04 -1.41 15.99
CA SER A 670 16.24 -2.23 15.81
C SER A 670 16.47 -2.58 14.34
N SER A 671 17.69 -2.34 13.82
CA SER A 671 18.05 -2.66 12.43
C SER A 671 18.84 -3.96 12.32
N GLU A 672 18.19 -5.01 11.78
CA GLU A 672 18.86 -6.27 11.43
C GLU A 672 19.88 -6.11 10.29
N ILE A 673 19.67 -5.11 9.42
CA ILE A 673 20.61 -4.74 8.36
C ILE A 673 21.92 -4.22 8.99
N ALA A 674 21.81 -3.33 9.99
CA ALA A 674 22.97 -2.82 10.71
C ALA A 674 23.71 -3.92 11.47
N ARG A 675 22.98 -4.81 12.16
CA ARG A 675 23.58 -5.99 12.84
C ARG A 675 24.42 -6.84 11.89
N LEU A 676 23.99 -7.01 10.64
CA LEU A 676 24.73 -7.76 9.63
C LEU A 676 25.97 -7.01 9.13
N LEU A 677 25.82 -5.72 8.80
CA LEU A 677 26.82 -4.99 8.02
C LEU A 677 27.88 -4.28 8.88
N VAL A 678 27.51 -3.70 10.02
CA VAL A 678 28.41 -2.89 10.85
C VAL A 678 29.71 -3.62 11.23
N PRO A 679 29.69 -4.92 11.63
CA PRO A 679 30.93 -5.65 11.93
C PRO A 679 31.92 -5.73 10.75
N THR A 680 31.42 -5.70 9.51
CA THR A 680 32.25 -5.67 8.30
C THR A 680 32.71 -4.24 8.01
N LEU A 681 31.82 -3.26 8.13
CA LEU A 681 32.14 -1.85 7.93
C LEU A 681 33.28 -1.38 8.85
N LEU A 682 33.27 -1.79 10.13
CA LEU A 682 34.31 -1.43 11.11
C LEU A 682 35.69 -2.05 10.83
N LYS A 683 35.77 -3.13 10.02
CA LYS A 683 37.05 -3.77 9.64
C LYS A 683 37.75 -3.06 8.48
N ILE A 684 37.02 -2.25 7.72
CA ILE A 684 37.56 -1.53 6.57
C ILE A 684 38.32 -0.31 7.08
N ASP A 685 39.52 -0.06 6.53
CA ASP A 685 40.37 1.05 6.94
C ASP A 685 40.26 2.25 5.97
N PRO A 686 39.48 3.30 6.30
CA PRO A 686 39.40 4.50 5.47
C PRO A 686 40.61 5.42 5.68
N GLU A 687 41.32 5.76 4.60
CA GLU A 687 42.47 6.68 4.66
C GLU A 687 42.06 8.12 4.99
N ASN A 688 40.85 8.53 4.60
CA ASN A 688 40.33 9.86 4.85
C ASN A 688 39.89 10.01 6.32
N LYS A 689 40.42 11.02 7.02
CA LYS A 689 40.15 11.29 8.44
C LYS A 689 38.67 11.58 8.73
N ASP A 690 38.00 12.34 7.86
CA ASP A 690 36.58 12.71 8.03
C ASP A 690 35.66 11.50 7.84
N VAL A 691 36.07 10.53 7.00
CA VAL A 691 35.36 9.26 6.81
C VAL A 691 35.59 8.33 8.00
N ARG A 692 36.82 8.29 8.53
CA ARG A 692 37.12 7.55 9.76
C ARG A 692 36.37 8.08 10.97
N GLU A 693 36.27 9.41 11.09
CA GLU A 693 35.46 10.06 12.12
C GLU A 693 33.99 9.61 12.04
N ALA A 694 33.41 9.57 10.84
CA ALA A 694 32.05 9.08 10.66
C ALA A 694 31.89 7.59 10.94
N GLN A 695 32.84 6.76 10.52
CA GLN A 695 32.87 5.33 10.82
C GLN A 695 32.88 5.05 12.34
N LYS A 696 33.55 5.88 13.14
CA LYS A 696 33.58 5.74 14.60
C LYS A 696 32.22 5.87 15.27
N LEU A 697 31.25 6.54 14.63
CA LEU A 697 29.87 6.57 15.14
C LEU A 697 29.26 5.16 15.24
N LEU A 698 29.75 4.21 14.45
CA LEU A 698 29.26 2.83 14.45
C LEU A 698 29.90 1.98 15.57
N GLU A 699 30.94 2.47 16.25
CA GLU A 699 31.58 1.78 17.37
C GLU A 699 30.68 1.84 18.61
N GLY A 700 30.25 0.69 19.11
CA GLY A 700 29.41 0.60 20.31
C GLY A 700 27.95 1.03 20.10
N TRP A 701 27.54 1.39 18.89
CA TRP A 701 26.13 1.60 18.54
C TRP A 701 25.36 0.28 18.68
N ASP A 702 24.18 0.35 19.27
CA ASP A 702 23.28 -0.78 19.56
C ASP A 702 22.36 -1.14 18.38
N TYR A 703 22.53 -0.46 17.25
CA TYR A 703 21.79 -0.66 16.00
C TYR A 703 20.34 -0.15 16.04
N THR A 704 19.97 0.70 17.00
CA THR A 704 18.65 1.35 17.02
C THR A 704 18.63 2.60 16.15
N GLN A 705 17.56 2.75 15.38
CA GLN A 705 17.36 3.86 14.45
C GLN A 705 16.53 4.98 15.07
N ASP A 706 16.93 5.45 16.25
CA ASP A 706 16.23 6.55 16.92
C ASP A 706 16.42 7.88 16.18
N ALA A 707 15.45 8.79 16.27
CA ALA A 707 15.44 10.03 15.49
C ALA A 707 16.66 10.92 15.77
N ASP A 708 17.22 10.89 16.97
CA ASP A 708 18.39 11.65 17.38
C ASP A 708 19.73 10.95 17.08
N SER A 709 19.72 9.74 16.50
CA SER A 709 20.93 8.94 16.30
C SER A 709 21.76 9.39 15.09
N ALA A 710 22.96 9.92 15.37
CA ALA A 710 23.97 10.22 14.34
C ALA A 710 24.49 8.94 13.65
N ALA A 711 24.64 7.86 14.43
CA ALA A 711 25.09 6.56 13.92
C ALA A 711 24.11 5.96 12.92
N ALA A 712 22.80 6.04 13.20
CA ALA A 712 21.75 5.61 12.28
C ALA A 712 21.75 6.45 11.00
N ALA A 713 21.91 7.78 11.10
CA ALA A 713 22.04 8.65 9.93
C ALA A 713 23.21 8.23 9.03
N TYR A 714 24.39 8.00 9.62
CA TYR A 714 25.56 7.55 8.87
C TYR A 714 25.36 6.16 8.27
N PHE A 715 24.88 5.20 9.06
CA PHE A 715 24.62 3.85 8.60
C PHE A 715 23.66 3.81 7.40
N ASN A 716 22.52 4.52 7.47
CA ASN A 716 21.55 4.54 6.37
C ASN A 716 22.09 5.20 5.11
N ALA A 717 22.93 6.24 5.25
CA ALA A 717 23.63 6.81 4.11
C ALA A 717 24.63 5.81 3.48
N VAL A 718 25.31 5.00 4.30
CA VAL A 718 26.17 3.92 3.80
C VAL A 718 25.34 2.83 3.11
N TRP A 719 24.25 2.39 3.73
CA TRP A 719 23.33 1.37 3.18
C TRP A 719 22.83 1.76 1.80
N ARG A 720 22.28 2.97 1.68
CA ARG A 720 21.84 3.56 0.41
C ARG A 720 22.94 3.55 -0.65
N ASN A 721 24.16 3.96 -0.29
CA ASN A 721 25.26 4.02 -1.24
C ASN A 721 25.79 2.62 -1.61
N ILE A 722 25.74 1.63 -0.72
CA ILE A 722 26.01 0.22 -1.05
C ILE A 722 25.03 -0.22 -2.14
N LEU A 723 23.73 -0.05 -1.93
CA LEU A 723 22.70 -0.47 -2.88
C LEU A 723 22.82 0.21 -4.24
N LYS A 724 23.04 1.53 -4.24
CA LYS A 724 23.21 2.31 -5.46
C LYS A 724 24.41 1.86 -6.29
N LEU A 725 25.55 1.64 -5.63
CA LEU A 725 26.80 1.26 -6.30
C LEU A 725 26.76 -0.21 -6.77
N SER A 726 26.19 -1.09 -5.95
CA SER A 726 26.12 -2.52 -6.26
C SER A 726 25.09 -2.84 -7.31
N PHE A 727 23.89 -2.23 -7.23
CA PHE A 727 22.73 -2.62 -8.03
C PHE A 727 22.16 -1.45 -8.82
N GLY A 728 21.80 -0.33 -8.16
CA GLY A 728 21.02 0.74 -8.78
C GLY A 728 21.62 1.31 -10.07
N ASN A 729 22.94 1.47 -10.12
CA ASN A 729 23.63 1.95 -11.33
C ASN A 729 23.67 0.93 -12.49
N LYS A 730 23.30 -0.33 -12.24
CA LYS A 730 23.27 -1.44 -13.20
C LYS A 730 21.85 -1.75 -13.69
N LEU A 731 20.83 -1.14 -13.07
CA LEU A 731 19.44 -1.34 -13.44
C LEU A 731 19.07 -0.58 -14.73
N PRO A 732 18.10 -1.08 -15.51
CA PRO A 732 17.54 -0.37 -16.66
C PRO A 732 16.92 0.96 -16.23
N LYS A 733 16.84 1.91 -17.17
CA LYS A 733 16.39 3.30 -16.89
C LYS A 733 14.96 3.35 -16.36
N GLU A 734 14.13 2.37 -16.70
CA GLU A 734 12.74 2.20 -16.28
C GLU A 734 12.62 1.94 -14.77
N LEU A 735 13.67 1.43 -14.13
CA LEU A 735 13.70 1.15 -12.68
C LEU A 735 14.51 2.18 -11.89
N ARG A 736 15.26 3.05 -12.58
CA ARG A 736 16.12 4.06 -11.96
C ARG A 736 15.36 5.36 -11.69
N PRO A 737 15.68 6.08 -10.61
CA PRO A 737 15.04 7.34 -10.26
C PRO A 737 15.16 8.38 -11.38
N LYS A 738 14.06 9.10 -11.60
CA LYS A 738 13.90 10.09 -12.65
C LYS A 738 15.04 11.09 -12.66
N GLY A 739 15.65 11.29 -13.84
CA GLY A 739 16.77 12.23 -14.00
C GLY A 739 18.14 11.68 -13.60
N GLN A 740 18.26 10.47 -13.05
CA GLN A 740 19.55 9.82 -12.86
C GLN A 740 20.10 9.36 -14.22
N CYS A 741 20.99 10.15 -14.83
CA CYS A 741 21.60 9.82 -16.11
C CYS A 741 22.93 9.09 -15.94
N LEU A 742 23.08 7.95 -16.62
CA LEU A 742 24.28 7.13 -16.65
C LEU A 742 24.74 6.89 -18.09
N TRP A 743 26.04 6.71 -18.28
CA TRP A 743 26.62 6.22 -19.53
C TRP A 743 26.69 4.71 -19.47
N VAL A 744 25.92 4.04 -20.33
CA VAL A 744 25.71 2.59 -20.32
C VAL A 744 25.94 2.02 -21.70
N GLU A 745 26.18 0.71 -21.78
CA GLU A 745 26.23 0.02 -23.06
C GLU A 745 24.83 0.01 -23.71
N PRO A 746 24.75 0.16 -25.05
CA PRO A 746 23.49 0.08 -25.78
C PRO A 746 22.79 -1.28 -25.59
N VAL A 747 21.47 -1.25 -25.45
CA VAL A 747 20.66 -2.48 -25.41
C VAL A 747 20.56 -3.06 -26.83
N ASN A 748 20.75 -4.38 -26.98
CA ASN A 748 20.69 -5.12 -28.25
C ASN A 748 21.80 -4.81 -29.28
N ASP A 749 22.99 -4.41 -28.84
CA ASP A 749 24.13 -4.38 -29.77
C ASP A 749 24.52 -5.81 -30.18
N THR A 750 24.58 -6.05 -31.48
CA THR A 750 25.01 -7.32 -32.07
C THR A 750 26.42 -7.22 -32.66
N GLY A 751 27.05 -6.05 -32.55
CA GLY A 751 28.44 -5.83 -32.90
C GLY A 751 29.41 -6.34 -31.84
N PRO A 752 30.73 -6.31 -32.14
CA PRO A 752 31.78 -6.59 -31.16
C PRO A 752 31.69 -5.61 -29.97
N ALA A 753 31.73 -6.12 -28.75
CA ALA A 753 31.57 -5.32 -27.51
C ALA A 753 32.64 -4.21 -27.36
N ASP A 754 33.76 -4.32 -28.08
CA ASP A 754 34.85 -3.36 -28.16
C ASP A 754 34.59 -2.17 -29.12
N GLU A 755 33.53 -2.21 -29.94
CA GLU A 755 33.15 -1.16 -30.88
C GLU A 755 31.89 -0.36 -30.46
N ALA A 756 31.20 -0.76 -29.39
CA ALA A 756 29.95 -0.14 -28.95
C ALA A 756 30.19 1.21 -28.21
N GLU A 757 29.78 2.34 -28.82
CA GLU A 757 29.78 3.63 -28.12
C GLU A 757 28.75 3.65 -26.98
N LYS A 758 29.17 4.03 -25.77
CA LYS A 758 28.26 4.17 -24.62
C LYS A 758 27.18 5.20 -24.90
N VAL A 759 25.94 4.87 -24.56
CA VAL A 759 24.79 5.77 -24.66
C VAL A 759 24.44 6.36 -23.30
N ARG A 760 23.94 7.61 -23.31
CA ARG A 760 23.47 8.27 -22.09
C ARG A 760 21.99 7.96 -21.87
N GLU A 761 21.69 7.29 -20.77
CA GLU A 761 20.33 6.94 -20.38
C GLU A 761 19.95 7.51 -19.01
N CYS A 762 18.84 8.25 -18.98
CA CYS A 762 18.30 8.84 -17.76
C CYS A 762 17.15 8.01 -17.20
N GLY A 763 17.18 7.78 -15.89
CA GLY A 763 16.12 7.11 -15.16
C GLY A 763 14.76 7.76 -15.39
N GLN A 764 13.70 6.96 -15.27
CA GLN A 764 12.33 7.32 -15.62
C GLN A 764 11.34 7.17 -14.47
N ARG A 765 11.64 6.33 -13.47
CA ARG A 765 10.72 6.03 -12.37
C ARG A 765 10.74 7.10 -11.30
N ASP A 766 9.59 7.36 -10.69
CA ASP A 766 9.53 8.34 -9.61
C ASP A 766 10.39 7.89 -8.40
N PRO A 767 11.00 8.85 -7.68
CA PRO A 767 12.01 8.52 -6.67
C PRO A 767 11.55 7.56 -5.57
N ASP A 768 10.29 7.65 -5.15
CA ASP A 768 9.69 6.82 -4.11
C ASP A 768 9.31 5.41 -4.57
N GLN A 769 9.25 5.16 -5.88
CA GLN A 769 8.98 3.83 -6.49
C GLN A 769 10.24 3.20 -7.12
N ALA A 770 11.34 3.96 -7.20
CA ALA A 770 12.57 3.50 -7.86
C ALA A 770 13.26 2.36 -7.09
N GLN A 771 14.01 1.54 -7.83
CA GLN A 771 14.78 0.42 -7.28
C GLN A 771 16.28 0.73 -7.32
N PRO A 772 17.09 0.20 -6.38
CA PRO A 772 16.71 -0.55 -5.19
C PRO A 772 16.09 0.32 -4.08
N ASP A 773 14.92 -0.08 -3.55
CA ASP A 773 14.24 0.62 -2.44
C ASP A 773 14.98 0.50 -1.09
N GLY A 774 15.74 -0.59 -0.89
CA GLY A 774 16.52 -0.85 0.32
C GLY A 774 15.80 -1.59 1.44
N GLY A 775 14.65 -2.17 1.15
CA GLY A 775 13.84 -2.94 2.08
C GLY A 775 14.27 -4.37 2.32
N ASP A 776 13.33 -5.15 2.84
CA ASP A 776 13.54 -6.53 3.28
C ASP A 776 14.07 -7.42 2.14
N ARG A 777 13.60 -7.23 0.90
CA ARG A 777 14.16 -7.91 -0.28
C ARG A 777 15.63 -7.61 -0.47
N TRP A 778 16.00 -6.33 -0.53
CA TRP A 778 17.38 -5.91 -0.78
C TRP A 778 18.30 -6.27 0.38
N PHE A 779 17.77 -6.29 1.61
CA PHE A 779 18.47 -6.85 2.74
C PHE A 779 18.83 -8.32 2.51
N GLU A 780 17.89 -9.14 2.04
CA GLU A 780 18.15 -10.54 1.75
C GLU A 780 19.08 -10.76 0.55
N VAL A 781 18.95 -9.95 -0.51
CA VAL A 781 19.89 -9.93 -1.65
C VAL A 781 21.32 -9.68 -1.14
N VAL A 782 21.52 -8.60 -0.36
CA VAL A 782 22.85 -8.28 0.19
C VAL A 782 23.34 -9.38 1.12
N ARG A 783 22.48 -9.90 2.00
CA ARG A 783 22.83 -11.00 2.91
C ARG A 783 23.33 -12.23 2.15
N GLY A 784 22.67 -12.63 1.06
CA GLY A 784 23.11 -13.74 0.22
C GLY A 784 24.48 -13.51 -0.44
N LEU A 785 24.77 -12.26 -0.80
CA LEU A 785 26.03 -11.85 -1.43
C LEU A 785 27.17 -11.56 -0.45
N MET A 786 26.90 -11.39 0.85
CA MET A 786 27.93 -11.09 1.86
C MET A 786 29.04 -12.15 1.93
N ASN A 787 28.72 -13.41 1.60
CA ASN A 787 29.68 -14.52 1.57
C ASN A 787 30.44 -14.67 0.23
N GLN A 788 30.20 -13.75 -0.72
CA GLN A 788 30.82 -13.74 -2.04
C GLN A 788 31.55 -12.40 -2.25
N PRO A 789 32.70 -12.17 -1.60
CA PRO A 789 33.36 -10.86 -1.60
C PRO A 789 33.80 -10.40 -3.00
N ASP A 790 34.05 -11.34 -3.91
CA ASP A 790 34.49 -11.08 -5.28
C ASP A 790 33.34 -11.20 -6.30
N SER A 791 32.08 -11.18 -5.85
CA SER A 791 30.93 -11.13 -6.76
C SER A 791 30.98 -9.91 -7.68
N ASP A 792 30.59 -10.09 -8.95
CA ASP A 792 30.47 -8.99 -9.92
C ASP A 792 29.51 -7.89 -9.46
N TRP A 793 28.58 -8.20 -8.56
CA TRP A 793 27.71 -7.22 -7.93
C TRP A 793 28.49 -6.18 -7.11
N TRP A 794 29.67 -6.53 -6.59
CA TRP A 794 30.53 -5.62 -5.84
C TRP A 794 31.49 -4.78 -6.69
N THR A 795 31.37 -4.88 -8.01
CA THR A 795 32.18 -4.07 -8.93
C THR A 795 31.49 -2.75 -9.27
N THR A 796 32.27 -1.66 -9.32
CA THR A 796 31.81 -0.35 -9.79
C THR A 796 32.97 0.40 -10.46
N PRO A 797 32.77 1.06 -11.61
CA PRO A 797 33.85 1.74 -12.31
C PRO A 797 34.33 3.00 -11.57
N GLU A 798 35.48 3.52 -11.99
CA GLU A 798 35.95 4.82 -11.51
C GLU A 798 35.02 5.97 -11.96
N VAL A 799 34.84 6.97 -11.10
CA VAL A 799 34.02 8.15 -11.39
C VAL A 799 34.66 9.40 -10.80
N GLY A 800 35.21 10.28 -11.65
CA GLY A 800 35.89 11.49 -11.19
C GLY A 800 37.11 11.15 -10.33
N THR A 801 37.15 11.62 -9.09
CA THR A 801 38.28 11.36 -8.15
C THR A 801 38.15 10.04 -7.38
N ARG A 802 37.23 9.18 -7.82
CA ARG A 802 36.78 8.03 -7.05
C ARG A 802 37.27 6.76 -7.73
N PRO A 803 38.10 5.95 -7.05
CA PRO A 803 38.68 4.77 -7.67
C PRO A 803 37.59 3.73 -7.94
N ALA A 804 37.83 2.88 -8.94
CA ALA A 804 37.03 1.69 -9.17
C ALA A 804 37.05 0.77 -7.94
N ALA A 805 35.96 0.03 -7.74
CA ALA A 805 35.90 -1.08 -6.79
C ALA A 805 35.75 -2.39 -7.54
N HIS A 806 36.46 -3.42 -7.10
CA HIS A 806 36.46 -4.75 -7.70
C HIS A 806 36.02 -5.86 -6.74
N ASN A 807 35.72 -5.51 -5.48
CA ASN A 807 35.23 -6.44 -4.47
C ASN A 807 34.41 -5.69 -3.41
N ARG A 808 33.76 -6.46 -2.52
CA ARG A 808 32.86 -5.95 -1.47
C ARG A 808 33.51 -4.89 -0.61
N ASP A 809 34.72 -5.13 -0.12
CA ASP A 809 35.36 -4.24 0.85
C ASP A 809 35.77 -2.91 0.19
N GLN A 810 36.21 -2.94 -1.07
CA GLN A 810 36.46 -1.73 -1.86
C GLN A 810 35.17 -0.96 -2.14
N LEU A 811 34.07 -1.63 -2.47
CA LEU A 811 32.77 -0.99 -2.69
C LEU A 811 32.21 -0.41 -1.39
N PHE A 812 32.35 -1.09 -0.26
CA PHE A 812 31.90 -0.60 1.03
C PHE A 812 32.74 0.60 1.48
N LYS A 813 34.07 0.57 1.26
CA LYS A 813 34.95 1.75 1.46
C LYS A 813 34.47 2.93 0.60
N ARG A 814 34.14 2.68 -0.66
CA ARG A 814 33.59 3.67 -1.59
C ARG A 814 32.25 4.25 -1.09
N ALA A 815 31.34 3.39 -0.64
CA ALA A 815 30.04 3.78 -0.08
C ALA A 815 30.18 4.63 1.19
N MET A 816 31.11 4.30 2.10
CA MET A 816 31.40 5.09 3.30
C MET A 816 31.89 6.51 2.98
N ILE A 817 32.70 6.66 1.92
CA ILE A 817 33.19 7.95 1.46
C ILE A 817 32.03 8.79 0.88
N ASP A 818 31.15 8.17 0.10
CA ASP A 818 30.00 8.85 -0.50
C ASP A 818 28.95 9.23 0.55
N ALA A 819 28.69 8.35 1.52
CA ALA A 819 27.83 8.63 2.67
C ALA A 819 28.34 9.85 3.46
N ARG A 820 29.64 9.92 3.77
CA ARG A 820 30.23 11.09 4.45
C ARG A 820 30.02 12.37 3.65
N TRP A 821 30.24 12.34 2.34
CA TRP A 821 30.05 13.51 1.48
C TRP A 821 28.58 13.94 1.44
N GLU A 822 27.67 12.98 1.28
CA GLU A 822 26.23 13.19 1.22
C GLU A 822 25.69 13.81 2.51
N LEU A 823 26.07 13.27 3.66
CA LEU A 823 25.67 13.83 4.96
C LEU A 823 26.28 15.21 5.22
N THR A 824 27.50 15.44 4.75
CA THR A 824 28.10 16.79 4.79
C THR A 824 27.25 17.81 4.03
N ALA A 825 26.75 17.43 2.86
CA ALA A 825 25.91 18.30 2.03
C ALA A 825 24.50 18.52 2.63
N LYS A 826 23.93 17.50 3.28
CA LYS A 826 22.55 17.55 3.81
C LYS A 826 22.44 18.08 5.24
N LEU A 827 23.34 17.67 6.13
CA LEU A 827 23.24 17.94 7.57
C LEU A 827 24.29 18.93 8.07
N GLY A 828 25.41 19.05 7.35
CA GLY A 828 26.54 19.91 7.69
C GLY A 828 27.84 19.12 7.88
N LYS A 829 28.98 19.82 7.87
CA LYS A 829 30.31 19.20 8.02
C LYS A 829 30.52 18.63 9.43
N ASP A 830 29.98 19.32 10.43
CA ASP A 830 30.08 18.95 11.84
C ASP A 830 29.18 17.76 12.16
N ILE A 831 29.81 16.69 12.63
CA ILE A 831 29.18 15.39 12.87
C ILE A 831 28.25 15.42 14.09
N ASP A 832 28.50 16.32 15.04
CA ASP A 832 27.67 16.48 16.25
C ASP A 832 26.27 17.02 15.92
N THR A 833 26.10 17.56 14.71
CA THR A 833 24.79 18.02 14.23
C THR A 833 23.98 16.91 13.58
N TRP A 834 24.58 15.75 13.29
CA TRP A 834 23.91 14.69 12.53
C TRP A 834 22.89 13.98 13.39
N SER A 835 21.70 13.76 12.83
CA SER A 835 20.66 12.93 13.42
C SER A 835 19.84 12.28 12.32
N TRP A 836 19.31 11.10 12.61
CA TRP A 836 18.52 10.34 11.65
C TRP A 836 17.26 11.10 11.24
N GLY A 837 16.51 11.62 12.20
CA GLY A 837 15.25 12.34 12.02
C GLY A 837 15.39 13.65 11.23
N ARG A 838 16.59 14.26 11.15
CA ARG A 838 16.82 15.41 10.25
C ARG A 838 16.84 15.01 8.77
N LEU A 839 17.17 13.76 8.46
CA LEU A 839 17.04 13.17 7.13
C LEU A 839 15.66 12.54 6.94
N HIS A 840 15.23 11.81 7.96
CA HIS A 840 14.08 10.93 7.97
C HIS A 840 12.84 11.65 8.48
N ARG A 841 12.18 12.34 7.53
CA ARG A 841 11.11 13.30 7.82
C ARG A 841 9.80 12.87 7.20
N LEU A 842 8.75 12.95 8.01
CA LEU A 842 7.37 12.79 7.58
C LEU A 842 6.77 14.13 7.21
N PHE A 843 6.23 14.22 5.99
CA PHE A 843 5.38 15.31 5.55
C PHE A 843 3.97 14.77 5.29
N LEU A 844 2.98 15.35 5.96
CA LEU A 844 1.59 15.00 5.75
C LEU A 844 1.00 15.92 4.68
N LYS A 845 0.70 15.34 3.52
CA LYS A 845 0.21 16.07 2.35
C LYS A 845 -1.27 15.79 2.13
N ASN A 846 -2.05 16.85 1.89
CA ASN A 846 -3.41 16.72 1.38
C ASN A 846 -3.34 16.16 -0.04
N GLN A 847 -4.00 15.03 -0.27
CA GLN A 847 -3.81 14.20 -1.46
C GLN A 847 -4.37 14.80 -2.76
N THR A 848 -4.99 15.98 -2.71
CA THR A 848 -5.46 16.71 -3.89
C THR A 848 -4.71 18.04 -4.06
N LEU A 849 -5.17 19.09 -3.41
CA LEU A 849 -4.65 20.45 -3.55
C LEU A 849 -3.32 20.65 -2.81
N GLY A 850 -2.93 19.67 -1.97
CA GLY A 850 -1.66 19.65 -1.26
C GLY A 850 -0.50 19.05 -2.05
N THR A 851 -0.76 18.25 -3.09
CA THR A 851 0.25 17.64 -3.97
C THR A 851 0.40 18.40 -5.29
N ALA A 852 -0.71 18.91 -5.82
CA ALA A 852 -0.74 19.72 -7.04
C ALA A 852 -1.56 20.99 -6.81
N GLY A 853 -0.92 22.16 -6.85
CA GLY A 853 -1.60 23.44 -6.62
C GLY A 853 -0.63 24.59 -6.29
N PRO A 854 -1.12 25.84 -6.21
CA PRO A 854 -0.32 26.97 -5.78
C PRO A 854 0.32 26.74 -4.40
N GLY A 855 1.59 27.09 -4.22
CA GLY A 855 2.34 26.80 -2.99
C GLY A 855 1.72 27.34 -1.70
N PHE A 856 0.95 28.43 -1.76
CA PHE A 856 0.24 28.95 -0.58
C PHE A 856 -0.93 28.04 -0.14
N ILE A 857 -1.57 27.33 -1.08
CA ILE A 857 -2.62 26.34 -0.77
C ILE A 857 -1.97 25.09 -0.17
N GLN A 858 -0.87 24.63 -0.74
CA GLN A 858 -0.10 23.52 -0.18
C GLN A 858 0.36 23.83 1.25
N TYR A 859 0.86 25.04 1.51
CA TYR A 859 1.24 25.48 2.85
C TYR A 859 0.05 25.51 3.82
N ALA A 860 -1.14 25.90 3.36
CA ALA A 860 -2.35 25.96 4.18
C ALA A 860 -2.87 24.56 4.56
N LEU A 861 -2.80 23.60 3.64
CA LEU A 861 -3.36 22.26 3.81
C LEU A 861 -2.37 21.26 4.41
N ASN A 862 -1.10 21.30 4.01
CA ASN A 862 -0.09 20.32 4.42
C ASN A 862 0.48 20.64 5.82
N ARG A 863 1.03 19.63 6.49
CA ARG A 863 1.67 19.76 7.80
C ARG A 863 3.01 19.03 7.85
N GLY A 864 3.83 19.38 8.84
CA GLY A 864 5.16 18.83 9.08
C GLY A 864 6.29 19.83 8.79
N PRO A 865 7.55 19.38 8.81
CA PRO A 865 7.98 17.99 9.00
C PRO A 865 7.91 17.50 10.44
N TRP A 866 7.73 16.19 10.62
CA TRP A 866 8.07 15.46 11.87
C TRP A 866 9.34 14.65 11.65
N GLU A 867 10.23 14.65 12.64
CA GLU A 867 11.48 13.90 12.63
C GLU A 867 11.24 12.52 13.25
N LEU A 868 11.44 11.44 12.48
CA LEU A 868 11.06 10.10 12.91
C LEU A 868 12.28 9.18 13.05
N GLY A 869 12.22 8.29 14.06
CA GLY A 869 13.05 7.10 14.13
C GLY A 869 12.52 6.00 13.20
N GLY A 870 13.06 4.79 13.32
CA GLY A 870 12.61 3.60 12.59
C GLY A 870 13.24 3.45 11.20
N GLY A 871 12.68 2.56 10.39
CA GLY A 871 13.14 2.26 9.05
C GLY A 871 12.32 1.15 8.39
N GLU A 872 12.54 0.93 7.09
CA GLU A 872 11.72 0.03 6.27
C GLU A 872 11.63 -1.42 6.78
N ALA A 873 12.75 -2.02 7.17
CA ALA A 873 12.80 -3.40 7.66
C ALA A 873 12.69 -3.53 9.20
N THR A 874 12.38 -2.45 9.91
CA THR A 874 12.20 -2.45 11.38
C THR A 874 10.73 -2.67 11.77
N VAL A 875 10.46 -3.06 13.02
CA VAL A 875 9.05 -3.23 13.46
C VAL A 875 8.31 -1.89 13.39
N ASN A 876 8.93 -0.81 13.86
CA ASN A 876 8.45 0.55 13.66
C ASN A 876 8.71 1.01 12.21
N ALA A 877 7.90 0.51 11.28
CA ALA A 877 8.15 0.63 9.85
C ALA A 877 7.77 2.00 9.27
N THR A 878 8.50 3.02 9.67
CA THR A 878 8.61 4.31 8.98
C THR A 878 9.59 4.13 7.82
N GLY A 879 9.08 3.81 6.63
CA GLY A 879 9.92 3.47 5.48
C GLY A 879 10.27 4.65 4.60
N TRP A 880 11.37 4.48 3.88
CA TRP A 880 11.99 5.48 3.00
C TRP A 880 12.61 4.73 1.81
N ASN A 881 12.71 5.37 0.65
CA ASN A 881 13.27 4.71 -0.54
C ASN A 881 14.75 5.06 -0.75
N ALA A 882 15.63 4.07 -0.65
CA ALA A 882 17.08 4.18 -0.81
C ALA A 882 17.54 4.53 -2.25
N ALA A 883 16.71 4.39 -3.27
CA ALA A 883 16.96 4.98 -4.59
C ALA A 883 16.51 6.46 -4.63
N GLY A 884 15.44 6.81 -3.92
CA GLY A 884 14.77 8.12 -3.99
C GLY A 884 15.29 9.23 -3.07
N GLY A 885 15.33 8.99 -1.77
CA GLY A 885 15.77 9.98 -0.78
C GLY A 885 15.86 9.42 0.64
N TYR A 886 15.61 10.26 1.65
CA TYR A 886 15.39 9.83 3.04
C TYR A 886 14.00 10.25 3.55
N GLU A 887 13.18 10.88 2.70
CA GLU A 887 11.81 11.25 3.07
C GLU A 887 11.01 9.96 3.33
N VAL A 888 10.16 10.04 4.35
CA VAL A 888 9.31 8.92 4.76
C VAL A 888 8.17 8.78 3.75
N VAL A 889 8.05 7.60 3.15
CA VAL A 889 7.07 7.32 2.07
C VAL A 889 5.96 6.36 2.49
N TRP A 890 6.12 5.62 3.59
CA TRP A 890 5.05 4.90 4.29
C TRP A 890 5.31 4.84 5.79
N VAL A 891 4.23 4.70 6.55
CA VAL A 891 4.25 4.73 8.01
C VAL A 891 3.16 3.81 8.59
N PRO A 892 3.27 3.41 9.86
CA PRO A 892 2.11 2.90 10.61
C PRO A 892 0.95 3.91 10.58
N SER A 893 0.02 3.68 9.67
CA SER A 893 -1.10 4.60 9.37
C SER A 893 -2.13 4.68 10.49
N MET A 894 -2.15 3.64 11.32
CA MET A 894 -2.79 3.60 12.63
C MET A 894 -2.05 2.61 13.52
N ARG A 895 -2.30 2.63 14.83
CA ARG A 895 -1.83 1.58 15.76
C ARG A 895 -2.91 1.27 16.78
N MET A 896 -3.13 0.00 17.08
CA MET A 896 -3.95 -0.43 18.20
C MET A 896 -3.34 -1.55 19.03
N VAL A 897 -3.78 -1.62 20.29
CA VAL A 897 -3.64 -2.76 21.19
C VAL A 897 -4.99 -2.99 21.88
N VAL A 898 -5.67 -4.07 21.53
CA VAL A 898 -6.94 -4.47 22.14
C VAL A 898 -6.69 -5.35 23.35
N ASN A 899 -7.36 -5.03 24.45
CA ASN A 899 -7.28 -5.76 25.72
C ASN A 899 -8.57 -6.54 25.97
N LEU A 900 -8.59 -7.85 25.66
CA LEU A 900 -9.79 -8.69 25.81
C LEU A 900 -10.14 -8.98 27.29
N GLY A 901 -9.26 -8.63 28.23
CA GLY A 901 -9.57 -8.69 29.66
C GLY A 901 -10.39 -7.50 30.16
N ASP A 902 -10.31 -6.37 29.47
CA ASP A 902 -11.03 -5.13 29.76
C ASP A 902 -10.93 -4.19 28.55
N LEU A 903 -12.01 -4.13 27.76
CA LEU A 903 -12.02 -3.34 26.52
C LEU A 903 -11.77 -1.84 26.77
N ASP A 904 -12.13 -1.30 27.94
CA ASP A 904 -11.88 0.11 28.29
C ASP A 904 -10.38 0.38 28.57
N LYS A 905 -9.56 -0.66 28.71
CA LYS A 905 -8.09 -0.56 28.78
C LYS A 905 -7.41 -0.71 27.41
N SER A 906 -8.17 -0.92 26.35
CA SER A 906 -7.63 -0.91 24.98
C SER A 906 -7.06 0.45 24.62
N LYS A 907 -6.16 0.45 23.64
CA LYS A 907 -5.42 1.62 23.18
C LYS A 907 -5.41 1.68 21.67
N TRP A 908 -5.48 2.89 21.13
CA TRP A 908 -5.48 3.12 19.69
C TRP A 908 -5.00 4.53 19.35
N ILE A 909 -4.52 4.74 18.13
CA ILE A 909 -4.18 6.06 17.61
C ILE A 909 -4.26 6.07 16.09
N ASN A 910 -4.58 7.21 15.51
CA ASN A 910 -4.52 7.42 14.07
C ASN A 910 -3.33 8.32 13.73
N LEU A 911 -2.78 8.20 12.51
CA LEU A 911 -1.67 9.05 12.04
C LEU A 911 -2.01 10.55 12.10
N THR A 912 -3.27 10.90 11.81
CA THR A 912 -3.79 12.27 11.82
C THR A 912 -4.96 12.37 12.80
N GLY A 913 -5.71 13.48 12.81
CA GLY A 913 -6.93 13.59 13.61
C GLY A 913 -8.18 13.01 12.94
N ALA A 914 -9.32 13.10 13.63
CA ALA A 914 -10.61 12.59 13.17
C ALA A 914 -11.23 13.41 12.02
N SER A 915 -10.81 14.65 11.81
CA SER A 915 -11.41 15.59 10.87
C SER A 915 -10.58 15.74 9.58
N GLY A 916 -11.26 15.92 8.45
CA GLY A 916 -10.65 16.26 7.15
C GLY A 916 -10.58 17.77 6.91
N HIS A 917 -11.16 18.59 7.79
CA HIS A 917 -11.17 20.05 7.66
C HIS A 917 -9.82 20.64 8.08
N ALA A 918 -9.10 21.29 7.17
CA ALA A 918 -7.70 21.70 7.36
C ALA A 918 -7.39 22.57 8.60
N TYR A 919 -8.38 23.27 9.14
CA TYR A 919 -8.26 24.14 10.31
C TYR A 919 -9.07 23.66 11.52
N SER A 920 -9.66 22.46 11.44
CA SER A 920 -10.26 21.82 12.61
C SER A 920 -9.19 21.56 13.66
N ALA A 921 -9.57 21.68 14.94
CA ALA A 921 -8.72 21.26 16.04
C ALA A 921 -8.33 19.77 15.91
N HIS A 922 -9.17 18.96 15.26
CA HIS A 922 -8.98 17.52 15.07
C HIS A 922 -8.43 17.17 13.68
N TYR A 923 -7.65 18.05 13.04
CA TYR A 923 -7.02 17.76 11.75
C TYR A 923 -5.73 16.93 11.93
N VAL A 924 -4.90 17.30 12.91
CA VAL A 924 -3.59 16.69 13.20
C VAL A 924 -3.28 16.53 14.69
N ASP A 925 -4.27 16.65 15.57
CA ASP A 925 -4.12 16.60 17.04
C ASP A 925 -3.62 15.28 17.61
N GLN A 926 -3.62 14.20 16.82
CA GLN A 926 -3.01 12.93 17.19
C GLN A 926 -1.57 12.76 16.69
N THR A 927 -1.11 13.57 15.74
CA THR A 927 0.14 13.31 14.98
C THR A 927 1.37 13.37 15.87
N ASP A 928 1.47 14.36 16.76
CA ASP A 928 2.62 14.49 17.68
C ASP A 928 2.69 13.27 18.60
N LYS A 929 1.55 12.84 19.15
CA LYS A 929 1.42 11.64 19.98
C LYS A 929 1.81 10.38 19.22
N TRP A 930 1.37 10.28 17.97
CA TRP A 930 1.69 9.18 17.08
C TRP A 930 3.20 9.12 16.79
N ALA A 931 3.84 10.28 16.58
CA ALA A 931 5.28 10.38 16.34
C ALA A 931 6.10 9.99 17.58
N ASP A 932 5.61 10.36 18.77
CA ASP A 932 6.18 9.98 20.07
C ASP A 932 5.86 8.53 20.47
N GLY A 933 5.04 7.83 19.68
CA GLY A 933 4.62 6.45 19.94
C GLY A 933 3.64 6.30 21.12
N GLU A 934 2.95 7.37 21.50
CA GLU A 934 1.85 7.33 22.44
C GLU A 934 0.58 6.75 21.79
N LEU A 935 -0.27 6.12 22.60
CA LEU A 935 -1.60 5.67 22.17
C LEU A 935 -2.69 6.33 23.02
N LEU A 936 -3.84 6.61 22.42
CA LEU A 936 -5.00 7.14 23.10
C LEU A 936 -5.78 6.03 23.83
N PRO A 937 -6.44 6.33 24.97
CA PRO A 937 -7.45 5.44 25.54
C PRO A 937 -8.55 5.12 24.53
N TRP A 938 -8.98 3.86 24.53
CA TRP A 938 -10.10 3.40 23.72
C TRP A 938 -11.26 3.03 24.65
N ALA A 939 -12.14 3.99 24.93
CA ALA A 939 -13.34 3.76 25.72
C ALA A 939 -14.37 2.98 24.90
N PHE A 940 -14.98 1.95 25.49
CA PHE A 940 -15.97 1.11 24.83
C PHE A 940 -17.27 1.01 25.63
N SER A 941 -17.21 0.77 26.94
CA SER A 941 -18.41 0.68 27.77
C SER A 941 -19.16 2.02 27.82
N ASP A 942 -20.49 1.96 27.97
CA ASP A 942 -21.34 3.16 28.09
C ASP A 942 -20.81 4.15 29.14
N GLN A 943 -20.31 3.63 30.26
CA GLN A 943 -19.78 4.46 31.35
C GLN A 943 -18.44 5.10 30.96
N ALA A 944 -17.54 4.36 30.33
CA ALA A 944 -16.25 4.89 29.89
C ALA A 944 -16.43 5.94 28.79
N VAL A 945 -17.32 5.67 27.82
CA VAL A 945 -17.65 6.60 26.75
C VAL A 945 -18.30 7.87 27.31
N GLU A 946 -19.28 7.76 28.22
CA GLU A 946 -19.89 8.94 28.83
C GLU A 946 -18.85 9.78 29.58
N LYS A 947 -17.90 9.14 30.28
CA LYS A 947 -16.81 9.83 30.98
C LYS A 947 -15.83 10.55 30.04
N SER A 948 -15.57 10.00 28.86
CA SER A 948 -14.67 10.63 27.88
C SER A 948 -15.38 11.64 26.96
N THR A 949 -16.71 11.69 26.98
CA THR A 949 -17.52 12.55 26.10
C THR A 949 -17.28 14.03 26.41
N ALA A 950 -16.84 14.78 25.40
CA ALA A 950 -16.71 16.24 25.41
C ALA A 950 -17.91 16.91 24.73
N ASP A 951 -18.37 16.31 23.64
CA ASP A 951 -19.39 16.86 22.75
C ASP A 951 -20.52 15.86 22.54
N LYS A 952 -21.77 16.33 22.61
CA LYS A 952 -22.98 15.49 22.42
C LYS A 952 -23.94 16.11 21.43
N LEU A 953 -24.23 15.35 20.37
CA LEU A 953 -25.22 15.65 19.35
C LEU A 953 -26.35 14.62 19.40
N VAL A 954 -27.59 15.07 19.26
CA VAL A 954 -28.76 14.19 19.12
C VAL A 954 -29.37 14.38 17.74
N LEU A 955 -29.48 13.31 16.97
CA LEU A 955 -30.19 13.29 15.70
C LEU A 955 -31.61 12.73 15.95
N LYS A 956 -32.64 13.48 15.58
CA LYS A 956 -34.05 13.09 15.75
C LYS A 956 -34.77 12.99 14.41
N PRO A 957 -35.82 12.15 14.29
CA PRO A 957 -36.64 12.06 13.09
C PRO A 957 -37.21 13.40 12.59
#